data_AF-A0A198A9E8-F1
#
_entry.id   AF-A0A198A9E8-F1
#
_cell.length_a   1.000
_cell.length_b   1.000
_cell.length_c   1.000
_cell.angle_alpha   90.00
_cell.angle_beta   90.00
_cell.angle_gamma   90.00
#
_symmetry.space_group_name_H-M   'P 1'
#
loop_
_entity.id
_entity.type
_entity.pdbx_description
1 polymer ?
#
loop_
_entity_poly.entity_id
_entity_poly.type
_entity_poly.pdbx_seq_one_letter_code
_entity_poly.pdbx_strand_id
1 'polypeptide(L)'
;MRIESFNRLIIFSLALIVAFGSLLLPVDTKKAYASDEFDVLREKYVDMLLGPSTYSLTDVDIAARIDEITDTAQELWDTMLTDVNRTKLWNYYAIGSNYPENTMYTYQFLADMAKAYRTYGSPLMGDPDLKAAIIDGLDWMHGHIYYAGASTYGKNWWYFEIGDPLALNELVALMYDDLTQTQIDENVAAVNYFQNDIDMTGANRMWEVRVCAIAAILGKNNVPAGTTLADARDGMSAFLPYVTKGDGFYIDGSFIQHTDIAYAGGYGASLISSLAEIMYLLDGSSWEVADPNFANVYKWIYESFEPLIYKGNFMDTVRGREISRYYEEDNVSSGNVISALIQLAYIASSTDAAAFRSMVKSWLQADPAQTYLKDANMWLLIEAKSILNNSSILPRAEQITYKQYASMDRVVQLRPGYGFNIGMFSDRMKNYEALNSEPNNIWYVSSGMTTLYNNDVTQFNDNFWPTVNNYRLPGTTVLSGVGQEANQRGVHAFAGGTDILGLYGVTGMQFQSTLHEKNSIVDLTLKAKKSWFMFDDEIVALGSDINSTDGVTTETIIENRKINSAGNNALTVNGTTKSTSLGLAETMTGTNYIHLGGNVSGSDIGYYFPGGATIKGLREARIGSWNDINGNDAPTTDYTRNYMNLWFDHGVNPTNGTYSYVLLPNKTSTQVASYAASPNITILENSNQAQAVKETGLGITGINFWQDARKTVGGVTSDSKSSVMTRETASDFEVSVSDPTQDNTGHIYIEVAKSAKNLISKDDAVTILQYSPTLKFKVNVKDSAGKAYKVKFGLTGTQTANPAPIPMPNLYEAETLPIHLMTDGINVYNDASASGGKKLGFITSAAGDFTEFSVDVPQAGTYDVLGRIMKASNNSIIQLSINGVNIGPTYDTYWNTSETYKDLKFGTYTFSYPASYLFRITTTGKNASATGYRLIMDYFTLTPPPADGSITVDNTDFGFFTDSAWAAKSTPATNYYGPNYREDGTSGADTTKWAKWVPTIPVTGNYDIYMRWPTGTTRPDAAPLEITYSGGMDTSKTVNQQVYGGTWQLIGNYLLTAGSANEVKLLATDAGNTFADAVKFVPTFADTQQLLLSDFNNGLATGWTPTSGTWSVQSSQYSGQAGSSNSFSIAGESTWTDYTLEAKVSVTSNTNGNKDAGLVARYTDANNHYLLYLKNNDHSSSRKMELIKSVNGVKTVLGYASPSIVPDTFYTYKIVLNGSTIFVYKDGALQFTAEDTAFTSGKIGARTYASTKAYFDDVSVTR
;
A
#
# COMPACT_ATOMS: atom_id res chain seq x y z
N MET A 1 60.96 -4.81 12.87
CA MET A 1 61.86 -5.46 13.85
C MET A 1 61.28 -6.85 14.09
N ARG A 2 61.68 -7.85 13.30
CA ARG A 2 62.79 -8.81 13.57
C ARG A 2 62.48 -9.68 14.80
N ILE A 3 61.96 -10.90 14.63
CA ILE A 3 62.59 -12.18 14.19
C ILE A 3 62.92 -13.04 15.43
N GLU A 4 62.31 -14.24 15.45
CA GLU A 4 62.82 -15.60 15.73
C GLU A 4 64.06 -15.77 16.65
N SER A 5 64.31 -16.86 17.38
CA SER A 5 64.10 -18.29 17.08
C SER A 5 64.30 -19.07 18.40
N PHE A 6 63.49 -20.08 18.75
CA PHE A 6 63.69 -21.50 18.42
C PHE A 6 65.00 -22.11 18.95
N ASN A 7 64.91 -23.14 19.81
CA ASN A 7 65.31 -24.49 19.38
C ASN A 7 65.02 -25.65 20.35
N ARG A 8 64.65 -26.77 19.70
CA ARG A 8 64.55 -28.19 20.12
C ARG A 8 63.18 -28.62 20.65
N LEU A 9 62.47 -29.59 20.06
CA LEU A 9 62.86 -30.59 19.08
C LEU A 9 61.59 -31.10 18.34
N ILE A 10 61.73 -31.28 17.04
CA ILE A 10 60.72 -31.77 16.08
C ILE A 10 61.17 -33.18 15.61
N ILE A 11 60.19 -33.99 15.18
CA ILE A 11 60.25 -35.09 14.18
C ILE A 11 60.36 -36.56 14.66
N PHE A 12 59.23 -37.26 14.45
CA PHE A 12 59.01 -38.61 13.88
C PHE A 12 58.91 -39.89 14.76
N SER A 13 57.66 -40.39 14.81
CA SER A 13 57.22 -41.72 14.31
C SER A 13 57.21 -42.97 15.18
N LEU A 14 55.99 -43.55 15.22
CA LEU A 14 55.60 -44.97 15.19
C LEU A 14 56.04 -45.97 16.29
N ALA A 15 55.02 -46.73 16.73
CA ALA A 15 55.02 -48.14 17.13
C ALA A 15 54.96 -48.51 18.65
N LEU A 16 53.83 -49.16 18.98
CA LEU A 16 53.65 -50.35 19.82
C LEU A 16 53.79 -50.32 21.37
N ILE A 17 52.63 -50.50 22.02
CA ILE A 17 52.19 -51.72 22.76
C ILE A 17 52.82 -52.08 24.14
N VAL A 18 51.90 -52.12 25.13
CA VAL A 18 51.70 -53.10 26.23
C VAL A 18 52.58 -53.05 27.49
N ALA A 19 51.91 -52.80 28.64
CA ALA A 19 51.83 -53.76 29.76
C ALA A 19 50.92 -53.23 30.88
N PHE A 20 49.76 -53.87 31.12
CA PHE A 20 49.34 -54.50 32.39
C PHE A 20 47.81 -54.74 32.40
N GLY A 21 47.41 -56.03 32.42
CA GLY A 21 46.06 -56.49 32.77
C GLY A 21 45.85 -56.49 34.29
N SER A 22 44.74 -56.94 34.88
CA SER A 22 43.48 -57.55 34.42
C SER A 22 42.73 -57.95 35.72
N LEU A 23 41.41 -57.72 35.86
CA LEU A 23 40.48 -58.58 36.65
C LEU A 23 38.99 -58.14 36.51
N LEU A 24 38.35 -58.74 35.49
CA LEU A 24 37.03 -59.39 35.41
C LEU A 24 35.85 -58.97 36.32
N LEU A 25 34.78 -58.52 35.66
CA LEU A 25 33.36 -58.82 35.95
C LEU A 25 32.62 -59.03 34.59
N PRO A 26 31.51 -59.80 34.54
CA PRO A 26 31.04 -60.44 33.32
C PRO A 26 30.52 -59.41 32.31
N VAL A 27 31.09 -59.46 31.11
CA VAL A 27 30.60 -58.75 29.93
C VAL A 27 29.39 -59.51 29.42
N ASP A 28 28.22 -58.90 29.54
CA ASP A 28 27.09 -59.27 28.70
C ASP A 28 27.45 -58.88 27.26
N THR A 29 27.53 -59.86 26.38
CA THR A 29 27.97 -59.66 25.00
C THR A 29 26.86 -58.97 24.20
N LYS A 30 26.75 -57.65 24.31
CA LYS A 30 26.10 -56.85 23.26
C LYS A 30 26.99 -56.89 22.01
N LYS A 31 26.42 -57.36 20.90
CA LYS A 31 27.06 -57.34 19.58
C LYS A 31 27.45 -55.89 19.25
N ALA A 32 28.74 -55.62 19.09
CA ALA A 32 29.22 -54.37 18.53
C ALA A 32 28.93 -54.39 17.01
N TYR A 33 27.87 -53.70 16.59
CA TYR A 33 27.70 -53.33 15.19
C TYR A 33 28.72 -52.22 14.86
N ALA A 34 29.26 -52.25 13.63
CA ALA A 34 30.10 -51.17 13.14
C ALA A 34 29.25 -49.90 13.06
N SER A 35 29.60 -48.85 13.82
CA SER A 35 28.86 -47.58 13.84
C SER A 35 28.98 -46.90 12.47
N ASP A 36 27.96 -47.05 11.64
CA ASP A 36 27.82 -46.19 10.47
C ASP A 36 27.19 -44.86 10.89
N GLU A 37 27.20 -43.90 9.96
CA GLU A 37 26.74 -42.53 10.23
C GLU A 37 25.24 -42.46 10.57
N PHE A 38 24.43 -43.42 10.12
CA PHE A 38 23.02 -43.51 10.47
C PHE A 38 22.82 -43.91 11.93
N ASP A 39 23.66 -44.79 12.49
CA ASP A 39 23.60 -45.14 13.90
C ASP A 39 23.88 -43.89 14.78
N VAL A 40 24.82 -43.03 14.37
CA VAL A 40 25.12 -41.77 15.07
C VAL A 40 23.94 -40.81 15.02
N LEU A 41 23.32 -40.65 13.85
CA LEU A 41 22.13 -39.80 13.68
C LEU A 41 20.92 -40.34 14.47
N ARG A 42 20.72 -41.66 14.49
CA ARG A 42 19.66 -42.29 15.29
C ARG A 42 19.85 -42.04 16.78
N GLU A 43 21.05 -42.28 17.32
CA GLU A 43 21.31 -42.02 18.74
C GLU A 43 21.17 -40.53 19.07
N LYS A 44 21.60 -39.63 18.18
CA LYS A 44 21.37 -38.18 18.34
C LYS A 44 19.88 -37.83 18.39
N TYR A 45 19.06 -38.47 17.55
CA TYR A 45 17.60 -38.32 17.60
C TYR A 45 17.01 -38.85 18.92
N VAL A 46 17.47 -40.01 19.42
CA VAL A 46 17.05 -40.55 20.72
C VAL A 46 17.47 -39.63 21.87
N ASP A 47 18.69 -39.09 21.86
CA ASP A 47 19.16 -38.09 22.83
C ASP A 47 18.30 -36.83 22.81
N MET A 48 17.83 -36.39 21.64
CA MET A 48 16.90 -35.25 21.49
C MET A 48 15.51 -35.52 22.10
N LEU A 49 15.13 -36.78 22.30
CA LEU A 49 13.87 -37.16 22.95
C LEU A 49 14.02 -37.33 24.46
N LEU A 50 15.09 -38.00 24.89
CA LEU A 50 15.27 -38.49 26.27
C LEU A 50 16.30 -37.72 27.09
N GLY A 51 17.02 -36.79 26.48
CA GLY A 51 18.20 -36.17 27.06
C GLY A 51 19.46 -37.05 26.89
N PRO A 52 20.64 -36.51 27.26
CA PRO A 52 21.88 -37.28 27.22
C PRO A 52 21.80 -38.49 28.15
N SER A 53 22.69 -39.48 27.92
CA SER A 53 22.77 -40.72 28.70
C SER A 53 22.81 -40.58 30.24
N THR A 54 23.16 -39.41 30.78
CA THR A 54 23.04 -39.07 32.21
C THR A 54 22.69 -37.59 32.40
N TYR A 55 21.93 -37.27 33.44
CA TYR A 55 21.60 -35.90 33.87
C TYR A 55 21.27 -35.87 35.37
N SER A 56 21.07 -34.66 35.93
CA SER A 56 20.80 -34.50 37.37
C SER A 56 19.40 -35.00 37.74
N LEU A 57 19.33 -36.15 38.43
CA LEU A 57 18.10 -36.69 39.02
C LEU A 57 17.60 -35.89 40.25
N THR A 58 18.35 -34.86 40.67
CA THR A 58 17.99 -34.02 41.83
C THR A 58 17.43 -32.65 41.44
N ASP A 59 17.39 -32.32 40.13
CA ASP A 59 16.63 -31.16 39.68
C ASP A 59 15.14 -31.49 39.77
N VAL A 60 14.37 -30.62 40.43
CA VAL A 60 12.96 -30.88 40.75
C VAL A 60 12.08 -31.01 39.50
N ASP A 61 12.38 -30.29 38.43
CA ASP A 61 11.57 -30.33 37.20
C ASP A 61 11.91 -31.58 36.36
N ILE A 62 13.19 -31.96 36.35
CA ILE A 62 13.64 -33.21 35.69
C ILE A 62 13.08 -34.42 36.43
N ALA A 63 13.15 -34.44 37.78
CA ALA A 63 12.59 -35.53 38.57
C ALA A 63 11.07 -35.65 38.35
N ALA A 64 10.36 -34.52 38.33
CA ALA A 64 8.92 -34.52 38.02
C ALA A 64 8.62 -35.05 36.61
N ARG A 65 9.44 -34.73 35.60
CA ARG A 65 9.28 -35.29 34.25
C ARG A 65 9.59 -36.78 34.19
N ILE A 66 10.56 -37.28 34.95
CA ILE A 66 10.82 -38.72 35.05
C ILE A 66 9.61 -39.43 35.68
N ASP A 67 9.06 -38.87 36.76
CA ASP A 67 7.87 -39.40 37.41
C ASP A 67 6.68 -39.41 36.44
N GLU A 68 6.44 -38.31 35.72
CA GLU A 68 5.38 -38.20 34.69
C GLU A 68 5.53 -39.25 33.58
N ILE A 69 6.74 -39.40 33.01
CA ILE A 69 7.04 -40.40 31.99
C ILE A 69 6.78 -41.82 32.53
N THR A 70 7.21 -42.09 33.77
CA THR A 70 7.07 -43.40 34.42
C THR A 70 5.61 -43.72 34.70
N ASP A 71 4.87 -42.79 35.31
CA ASP A 71 3.47 -42.97 35.71
C ASP A 71 2.58 -43.13 34.48
N THR A 72 2.80 -42.31 33.44
CA THR A 72 2.08 -42.44 32.15
C THR A 72 2.32 -43.81 31.52
N ALA A 73 3.58 -44.24 31.44
CA ALA A 73 3.90 -45.55 30.89
C ALA A 73 3.32 -46.69 31.71
N GLN A 74 3.32 -46.60 33.03
CA GLN A 74 2.74 -47.61 33.92
C GLN A 74 1.23 -47.69 33.73
N GLU A 75 0.51 -46.57 33.68
CA GLU A 75 -0.94 -46.54 33.44
C GLU A 75 -1.30 -47.14 32.07
N LEU A 76 -0.56 -46.78 31.04
CA LEU A 76 -0.72 -47.34 29.70
C LEU A 76 -0.45 -48.84 29.69
N TRP A 77 0.63 -49.30 30.34
CA TRP A 77 0.98 -50.70 30.42
C TRP A 77 -0.07 -51.53 31.18
N ASP A 78 -0.53 -51.03 32.34
CA ASP A 78 -1.53 -51.68 33.18
C ASP A 78 -2.88 -51.86 32.47
N THR A 79 -3.21 -50.95 31.55
CA THR A 79 -4.48 -50.94 30.82
C THR A 79 -4.40 -51.55 29.41
N MET A 80 -3.21 -51.97 28.98
CA MET A 80 -2.97 -52.57 27.68
C MET A 80 -3.61 -53.96 27.55
N LEU A 81 -4.30 -54.19 26.43
CA LEU A 81 -4.94 -55.48 26.14
C LEU A 81 -3.91 -56.47 25.58
N THR A 82 -3.79 -57.63 26.24
CA THR A 82 -2.83 -58.68 25.89
C THR A 82 -3.46 -60.00 25.43
N ASP A 83 -4.79 -60.05 25.25
CA ASP A 83 -5.47 -61.24 24.72
C ASP A 83 -5.08 -61.48 23.25
N VAL A 84 -4.82 -62.74 22.89
CA VAL A 84 -4.47 -63.16 21.51
C VAL A 84 -5.52 -62.74 20.46
N ASN A 85 -6.78 -62.60 20.85
CA ASN A 85 -7.88 -62.20 19.95
C ASN A 85 -8.26 -60.73 20.10
N ARG A 86 -7.38 -59.89 20.68
CA ARG A 86 -7.63 -58.45 20.81
C ARG A 86 -7.84 -57.81 19.44
N THR A 87 -8.78 -56.87 19.37
CA THR A 87 -9.11 -56.09 18.17
C THR A 87 -8.61 -54.64 18.27
N LYS A 88 -7.93 -54.31 19.37
CA LYS A 88 -7.34 -53.01 19.71
C LYS A 88 -6.37 -53.21 20.87
N LEU A 89 -5.49 -52.24 21.11
CA LEU A 89 -4.53 -52.29 22.22
C LEU A 89 -5.06 -51.66 23.51
N TRP A 90 -5.98 -50.69 23.44
CA TRP A 90 -6.59 -50.05 24.61
C TRP A 90 -8.10 -49.89 24.46
N ASN A 91 -8.82 -49.88 25.58
CA ASN A 91 -10.28 -49.78 25.57
C ASN A 91 -10.82 -48.38 25.23
N TYR A 92 -10.02 -47.34 25.51
CA TYR A 92 -10.40 -45.93 25.42
C TYR A 92 -10.70 -45.44 23.99
N TYR A 93 -10.14 -46.12 22.98
CA TYR A 93 -10.27 -45.72 21.59
C TYR A 93 -10.81 -46.86 20.72
N ALA A 94 -11.66 -46.53 19.76
CA ALA A 94 -11.95 -47.41 18.65
C ALA A 94 -10.83 -47.24 17.61
N ILE A 95 -10.24 -48.32 17.12
CA ILE A 95 -9.15 -48.28 16.13
C ILE A 95 -9.64 -48.84 14.80
N GLY A 96 -9.09 -48.33 13.70
CA GLY A 96 -9.44 -48.71 12.34
C GLY A 96 -10.13 -47.60 11.55
N SER A 97 -10.76 -47.98 10.44
CA SER A 97 -11.08 -47.09 9.32
C SER A 97 -11.95 -45.85 9.59
N ASN A 98 -12.69 -45.83 10.69
CA ASN A 98 -13.56 -44.69 11.02
C ASN A 98 -12.90 -43.70 12.00
N TYR A 99 -11.71 -44.01 12.52
CA TYR A 99 -11.04 -43.26 13.58
C TYR A 99 -9.52 -43.15 13.33
N PRO A 100 -9.10 -42.49 12.23
CA PRO A 100 -7.70 -42.39 11.85
C PRO A 100 -6.82 -41.72 12.92
N GLU A 101 -7.35 -40.75 13.66
CA GLU A 101 -6.69 -40.09 14.79
C GLU A 101 -6.24 -41.06 15.90
N ASN A 102 -7.00 -42.14 16.10
CA ASN A 102 -6.74 -43.11 17.17
C ASN A 102 -5.58 -44.04 16.84
N THR A 103 -5.23 -44.20 15.56
CA THR A 103 -4.02 -44.93 15.14
C THR A 103 -2.77 -44.19 15.65
N MET A 104 -2.72 -42.87 15.41
CA MET A 104 -1.62 -42.01 15.88
C MET A 104 -1.49 -42.07 17.41
N TYR A 105 -2.60 -41.87 18.15
CA TYR A 105 -2.59 -41.95 19.61
C TYR A 105 -2.09 -43.31 20.11
N THR A 106 -2.46 -44.41 19.44
CA THR A 106 -2.01 -45.75 19.83
C THR A 106 -0.50 -45.91 19.67
N TYR A 107 0.10 -45.36 18.60
CA TYR A 107 1.56 -45.32 18.45
C TYR A 107 2.23 -44.41 19.47
N GLN A 108 1.63 -43.25 19.79
CA GLN A 108 2.14 -42.36 20.84
C GLN A 108 2.16 -43.05 22.20
N PHE A 109 1.12 -43.82 22.57
CA PHE A 109 1.11 -44.57 23.82
C PHE A 109 2.21 -45.63 23.89
N LEU A 110 2.44 -46.36 22.79
CA LEU A 110 3.56 -47.30 22.70
C LEU A 110 4.91 -46.56 22.81
N ALA A 111 5.05 -45.38 22.18
CA ALA A 111 6.24 -44.55 22.29
C ALA A 111 6.45 -44.03 23.72
N ASP A 112 5.39 -43.66 24.44
CA ASP A 112 5.48 -43.21 25.85
C ASP A 112 5.92 -44.35 26.79
N MET A 113 5.41 -45.56 26.56
CA MET A 113 5.94 -46.76 27.20
C MET A 113 7.44 -46.97 26.89
N ALA A 114 7.85 -46.80 25.63
CA ALA A 114 9.24 -46.91 25.21
C ALA A 114 10.15 -45.82 25.81
N LYS A 115 9.63 -44.59 25.99
CA LYS A 115 10.34 -43.51 26.70
C LYS A 115 10.65 -43.93 28.13
N ALA A 116 9.69 -44.46 28.89
CA ALA A 116 9.95 -44.91 30.26
C ALA A 116 10.94 -46.09 30.33
N TYR A 117 10.88 -47.01 29.35
CA TYR A 117 11.84 -48.12 29.21
C TYR A 117 13.28 -47.64 28.95
N ARG A 118 13.46 -46.46 28.35
CA ARG A 118 14.77 -45.91 27.97
C ARG A 118 15.27 -44.75 28.84
N THR A 119 14.40 -44.09 29.60
CA THR A 119 14.71 -42.86 30.36
C THR A 119 15.62 -43.13 31.57
N TYR A 120 16.74 -42.42 31.64
CA TYR A 120 17.66 -42.51 32.79
C TYR A 120 16.98 -42.01 34.08
N GLY A 121 16.92 -42.88 35.09
CA GLY A 121 16.27 -42.59 36.37
C GLY A 121 14.82 -43.10 36.48
N SER A 122 14.20 -43.53 35.38
CA SER A 122 12.92 -44.23 35.41
C SER A 122 13.05 -45.59 36.10
N PRO A 123 12.16 -45.95 37.04
CA PRO A 123 12.05 -47.30 37.59
C PRO A 123 11.78 -48.39 36.55
N LEU A 124 11.21 -48.03 35.40
CA LEU A 124 10.89 -48.93 34.28
C LEU A 124 12.06 -49.10 33.28
N MET A 125 13.17 -48.40 33.51
CA MET A 125 14.32 -48.43 32.61
C MET A 125 14.87 -49.87 32.46
N GLY A 126 14.85 -50.39 31.24
CA GLY A 126 15.37 -51.73 30.93
C GLY A 126 14.47 -52.88 31.38
N ASP A 127 13.22 -52.64 31.79
CA ASP A 127 12.31 -53.71 32.21
C ASP A 127 11.99 -54.67 31.04
N PRO A 128 12.26 -55.99 31.18
CA PRO A 128 12.12 -56.94 30.09
C PRO A 128 10.66 -57.24 29.72
N ASP A 129 9.73 -57.14 30.67
CA ASP A 129 8.31 -57.42 30.44
C ASP A 129 7.64 -56.22 29.76
N LEU A 130 8.01 -54.99 30.15
CA LEU A 130 7.58 -53.78 29.45
C LEU A 130 8.06 -53.79 28.00
N LYS A 131 9.33 -54.14 27.77
CA LYS A 131 9.86 -54.33 26.41
C LYS A 131 9.00 -55.31 25.60
N ALA A 132 8.69 -56.47 26.17
CA ALA A 132 7.91 -57.49 25.48
C ALA A 132 6.51 -56.98 25.11
N ALA A 133 5.87 -56.23 26.00
CA ALA A 133 4.56 -55.61 25.74
C ALA A 133 4.62 -54.57 24.60
N ILE A 134 5.65 -53.71 24.59
CA ILE A 134 5.82 -52.69 23.53
C ILE A 134 5.98 -53.36 22.16
N ILE A 135 6.85 -54.37 22.06
CA ILE A 135 7.12 -55.08 20.80
C ILE A 135 5.86 -55.83 20.32
N ASP A 136 5.16 -56.50 21.22
CA ASP A 136 3.89 -57.19 20.92
C ASP A 136 2.80 -56.20 20.44
N GLY A 137 2.74 -55.01 21.01
CA GLY A 137 1.88 -53.92 20.56
C GLY A 137 2.24 -53.41 19.17
N LEU A 138 3.53 -53.16 18.91
CA LEU A 138 4.04 -52.75 17.60
C LEU A 138 3.73 -53.78 16.51
N ASP A 139 4.03 -55.06 16.77
CA ASP A 139 3.77 -56.16 15.83
C ASP A 139 2.26 -56.31 15.57
N TRP A 140 1.42 -56.10 16.59
CA TRP A 140 -0.03 -56.12 16.42
C TRP A 140 -0.51 -54.95 15.56
N MET A 141 -0.03 -53.73 15.81
CA MET A 141 -0.38 -52.55 15.00
C MET A 141 0.01 -52.74 13.53
N HIS A 142 1.23 -53.24 13.29
CA HIS A 142 1.70 -53.58 11.95
C HIS A 142 0.81 -54.65 11.30
N GLY A 143 0.50 -55.75 11.99
CA GLY A 143 -0.28 -56.84 11.43
C GLY A 143 -1.76 -56.53 11.14
N HIS A 144 -2.32 -55.46 11.72
CA HIS A 144 -3.78 -55.22 11.69
C HIS A 144 -4.21 -53.84 11.18
N ILE A 145 -3.42 -52.79 11.44
CA ILE A 145 -3.88 -51.40 11.25
C ILE A 145 -3.03 -50.66 10.23
N TYR A 146 -1.70 -50.64 10.39
CA TYR A 146 -0.81 -49.77 9.62
C TYR A 146 0.39 -50.55 9.07
N TYR A 147 0.28 -50.97 7.80
CA TYR A 147 1.28 -51.74 7.07
C TYR A 147 1.30 -51.37 5.58
N ALA A 148 2.37 -51.75 4.88
CA ALA A 148 2.46 -51.54 3.44
C ALA A 148 1.36 -52.31 2.69
N GLY A 149 0.41 -51.59 2.08
CA GLY A 149 -0.77 -52.17 1.44
C GLY A 149 -2.06 -52.07 2.25
N ALA A 150 -2.04 -51.45 3.44
CA ALA A 150 -3.25 -51.08 4.16
C ALA A 150 -4.01 -49.97 3.39
N SER A 151 -5.34 -50.00 3.42
CA SER A 151 -6.17 -49.03 2.69
C SER A 151 -6.27 -47.69 3.43
N THR A 152 -6.10 -46.56 2.72
CA THR A 152 -6.38 -45.21 3.24
C THR A 152 -7.88 -45.02 3.46
N TYR A 153 -8.30 -44.67 4.67
CA TYR A 153 -9.72 -44.63 5.00
C TYR A 153 -10.31 -43.21 4.98
N GLY A 154 -10.47 -42.62 3.80
CA GLY A 154 -11.47 -41.58 3.45
C GLY A 154 -11.70 -40.32 4.32
N LYS A 155 -11.03 -40.13 5.46
CA LYS A 155 -11.18 -38.98 6.36
C LYS A 155 -9.81 -38.59 6.89
N ASN A 156 -9.39 -37.38 6.55
CA ASN A 156 -8.12 -36.73 6.85
C ASN A 156 -6.83 -37.51 6.51
N TRP A 157 -6.27 -37.24 5.33
CA TRP A 157 -5.00 -37.78 4.83
C TRP A 157 -3.82 -37.58 5.81
N TRP A 158 -3.85 -36.47 6.56
CA TRP A 158 -2.75 -36.05 7.45
C TRP A 158 -2.36 -37.13 8.46
N TYR A 159 -3.31 -37.89 9.01
CA TYR A 159 -2.97 -38.95 9.96
C TYR A 159 -2.13 -40.05 9.32
N PHE A 160 -2.48 -40.50 8.11
CA PHE A 160 -1.80 -41.61 7.46
C PHE A 160 -0.41 -41.25 6.92
N GLU A 161 -0.25 -40.01 6.45
CA GLU A 161 0.96 -39.56 5.73
C GLU A 161 1.92 -38.77 6.64
N ILE A 162 1.44 -38.29 7.80
CA ILE A 162 2.22 -37.47 8.73
C ILE A 162 2.09 -37.98 10.17
N GLY A 163 0.89 -37.98 10.75
CA GLY A 163 0.66 -38.28 12.16
C GLY A 163 1.17 -39.67 12.60
N ASP A 164 0.64 -40.71 11.97
CA ASP A 164 1.00 -42.11 12.23
C ASP A 164 2.50 -42.37 11.96
N PRO A 165 3.07 -41.95 10.81
CA PRO A 165 4.51 -42.06 10.57
C PRO A 165 5.41 -41.40 11.60
N LEU A 166 5.07 -40.19 12.08
CA LEU A 166 5.87 -39.49 13.07
C LEU A 166 5.93 -40.27 14.39
N ALA A 167 4.76 -40.75 14.87
CA ALA A 167 4.68 -41.53 16.09
C ALA A 167 5.36 -42.91 15.95
N LEU A 168 5.18 -43.59 14.81
CA LEU A 168 5.82 -44.87 14.53
C LEU A 168 7.34 -44.74 14.43
N ASN A 169 7.85 -43.72 13.72
CA ASN A 169 9.28 -43.45 13.61
C ASN A 169 9.92 -43.20 14.99
N GLU A 170 9.25 -42.44 15.86
CA GLU A 170 9.71 -42.21 17.23
C GLU A 170 9.82 -43.53 18.02
N LEU A 171 8.77 -44.35 18.00
CA LEU A 171 8.75 -45.66 18.65
C LEU A 171 9.87 -46.58 18.15
N VAL A 172 10.04 -46.69 16.83
CA VAL A 172 11.07 -47.53 16.22
C VAL A 172 12.48 -47.01 16.56
N ALA A 173 12.69 -45.69 16.64
CA ALA A 173 13.95 -45.13 17.08
C ALA A 173 14.28 -45.49 18.54
N LEU A 174 13.31 -45.38 19.43
CA LEU A 174 13.46 -45.69 20.86
C LEU A 174 13.70 -47.19 21.12
N MET A 175 13.10 -48.07 20.30
CA MET A 175 13.20 -49.52 20.45
C MET A 175 14.23 -50.18 19.51
N TYR A 176 14.97 -49.41 18.71
CA TYR A 176 15.78 -49.92 17.59
C TYR A 176 16.68 -51.11 17.93
N ASP A 177 17.41 -51.03 19.05
CA ASP A 177 18.35 -52.07 19.49
C ASP A 177 17.66 -53.35 19.99
N ASP A 178 16.38 -53.27 20.30
CA ASP A 178 15.54 -54.37 20.80
C ASP A 178 14.64 -54.97 19.70
N LEU A 179 14.59 -54.36 18.51
CA LEU A 179 13.86 -54.85 17.35
C LEU A 179 14.73 -55.73 16.44
N THR A 180 14.09 -56.67 15.76
CA THR A 180 14.74 -57.42 14.67
C THR A 180 14.84 -56.56 13.41
N GLN A 181 15.80 -56.86 12.53
CA GLN A 181 15.91 -56.15 11.25
C GLN A 181 14.63 -56.25 10.42
N THR A 182 13.93 -57.39 10.46
CA THR A 182 12.65 -57.58 9.78
C THR A 182 11.59 -56.61 10.30
N GLN A 183 11.45 -56.46 11.62
CA GLN A 183 10.51 -55.50 12.21
C GLN A 183 10.86 -54.06 11.82
N ILE A 184 12.14 -53.69 11.78
CA ILE A 184 12.58 -52.36 11.34
C ILE A 184 12.20 -52.15 9.86
N ASP A 185 12.57 -53.09 8.98
CA ASP A 185 12.31 -52.99 7.54
C ASP A 185 10.81 -52.93 7.23
N GLU A 186 9.98 -53.71 7.93
CA GLU A 186 8.52 -53.75 7.76
C GLU A 186 7.84 -52.45 8.21
N ASN A 187 8.26 -51.87 9.34
CA ASN A 187 7.72 -50.60 9.81
C ASN A 187 8.19 -49.42 8.94
N VAL A 188 9.45 -49.40 8.51
CA VAL A 188 9.96 -48.42 7.54
C VAL A 188 9.23 -48.56 6.20
N ALA A 189 8.93 -49.77 5.75
CA ALA A 189 8.14 -49.99 4.54
C ALA A 189 6.68 -49.51 4.69
N ALA A 190 6.09 -49.63 5.88
CA ALA A 190 4.76 -49.09 6.15
C ALA A 190 4.73 -47.56 6.04
N VAL A 191 5.69 -46.86 6.66
CA VAL A 191 5.85 -45.40 6.53
C VAL A 191 5.99 -44.99 5.06
N ASN A 192 6.93 -45.63 4.35
CA ASN A 192 7.20 -45.31 2.94
C ASN A 192 6.09 -45.75 1.98
N TYR A 193 5.12 -46.54 2.43
CA TYR A 193 3.95 -46.87 1.61
C TYR A 193 2.99 -45.69 1.54
N PHE A 194 2.76 -45.01 2.66
CA PHE A 194 1.87 -43.86 2.75
C PHE A 194 2.57 -42.56 2.39
N GLN A 195 3.82 -42.37 2.81
CA GLN A 195 4.61 -41.18 2.51
C GLN A 195 5.81 -41.55 1.64
N ASN A 196 5.67 -41.45 0.32
CA ASN A 196 6.67 -41.92 -0.65
C ASN A 196 7.32 -40.80 -1.50
N ASP A 197 6.97 -39.55 -1.22
CA ASP A 197 7.54 -38.37 -1.83
C ASP A 197 7.51 -37.16 -0.87
N ILE A 198 7.97 -36.00 -1.34
CA ILE A 198 7.99 -34.74 -0.59
C ILE A 198 7.53 -33.65 -1.56
N ASP A 199 6.21 -33.48 -1.70
CA ASP A 199 5.60 -32.67 -2.76
C ASP A 199 4.68 -31.55 -2.25
N MET A 200 4.35 -31.54 -0.95
CA MET A 200 3.50 -30.51 -0.37
C MET A 200 4.21 -29.17 -0.19
N THR A 201 3.50 -28.21 0.40
CA THR A 201 3.98 -26.84 0.68
C THR A 201 3.87 -26.48 2.16
N GLY A 202 4.57 -25.43 2.58
CA GLY A 202 4.51 -24.90 3.95
C GLY A 202 4.87 -25.93 5.03
N ALA A 203 4.14 -25.89 6.15
CA ALA A 203 4.36 -26.79 7.27
C ALA A 203 4.12 -28.27 6.91
N ASN A 204 3.16 -28.57 6.02
CA ASN A 204 2.92 -29.94 5.57
C ASN A 204 4.19 -30.53 4.95
N ARG A 205 4.82 -29.80 4.02
CA ARG A 205 6.11 -30.21 3.42
C ARG A 205 7.17 -30.49 4.47
N MET A 206 7.27 -29.63 5.49
CA MET A 206 8.26 -29.79 6.54
C MET A 206 7.99 -31.04 7.39
N TRP A 207 6.73 -31.41 7.59
CA TRP A 207 6.37 -32.67 8.22
C TRP A 207 6.71 -33.88 7.35
N GLU A 208 6.50 -33.82 6.03
CA GLU A 208 6.96 -34.86 5.10
C GLU A 208 8.49 -35.03 5.19
N VAL A 209 9.24 -33.92 5.17
CA VAL A 209 10.69 -33.93 5.38
C VAL A 209 11.05 -34.63 6.68
N ARG A 210 10.36 -34.31 7.78
CA ARG A 210 10.62 -34.91 9.09
C ARG A 210 10.34 -36.42 9.08
N VAL A 211 9.22 -36.84 8.51
CA VAL A 211 8.85 -38.26 8.34
C VAL A 211 9.91 -39.01 7.54
N CYS A 212 10.24 -38.50 6.36
CA CYS A 212 11.18 -39.13 5.43
C CYS A 212 12.60 -39.14 6.01
N ALA A 213 13.05 -38.07 6.65
CA ALA A 213 14.38 -38.00 7.27
C ALA A 213 14.56 -39.07 8.35
N ILE A 214 13.60 -39.21 9.28
CA ILE A 214 13.71 -40.19 10.36
C ILE A 214 13.56 -41.61 9.80
N ALA A 215 12.61 -41.87 8.90
CA ALA A 215 12.47 -43.18 8.26
C ALA A 215 13.74 -43.59 7.49
N ALA A 216 14.38 -42.64 6.79
CA ALA A 216 15.64 -42.86 6.09
C ALA A 216 16.80 -43.15 7.04
N ILE A 217 16.86 -42.51 8.21
CA ILE A 217 17.85 -42.81 9.25
C ILE A 217 17.64 -44.24 9.79
N LEU A 218 16.40 -44.60 10.13
CA LEU A 218 16.06 -45.91 10.69
C LEU A 218 16.31 -47.05 9.70
N GLY A 219 15.93 -46.85 8.44
CA GLY A 219 16.13 -47.80 7.35
C GLY A 219 17.53 -47.75 6.71
N LYS A 220 18.44 -46.90 7.21
CA LYS A 220 19.79 -46.70 6.64
C LYS A 220 19.76 -46.41 5.12
N ASN A 221 18.86 -45.51 4.71
CA ASN A 221 18.51 -45.16 3.33
C ASN A 221 17.94 -46.30 2.46
N ASN A 222 17.53 -47.44 3.03
CA ASN A 222 16.75 -48.45 2.33
C ASN A 222 15.27 -48.03 2.20
N VAL A 223 15.05 -46.91 1.52
CA VAL A 223 13.77 -46.24 1.30
C VAL A 223 13.61 -45.89 -0.19
N PRO A 224 12.39 -45.61 -0.69
CA PRO A 224 12.17 -45.23 -2.08
C PRO A 224 12.98 -43.99 -2.51
N ALA A 225 13.33 -43.92 -3.80
CA ALA A 225 13.90 -42.70 -4.37
C ALA A 225 12.89 -41.54 -4.25
N GLY A 226 13.35 -40.37 -3.77
CA GLY A 226 12.48 -39.25 -3.42
C GLY A 226 12.26 -39.09 -1.91
N THR A 227 12.65 -40.08 -1.09
CA THR A 227 12.53 -40.05 0.38
C THR A 227 13.83 -40.40 1.10
N THR A 228 14.96 -40.50 0.37
CA THR A 228 16.26 -40.71 1.01
C THR A 228 16.61 -39.55 1.95
N LEU A 229 17.58 -39.73 2.84
CA LEU A 229 18.00 -38.67 3.74
C LEU A 229 18.52 -37.42 2.99
N ALA A 230 19.09 -37.61 1.79
CA ALA A 230 19.46 -36.50 0.92
C ALA A 230 18.23 -35.81 0.32
N ASP A 231 17.22 -36.57 -0.12
CA ASP A 231 15.96 -36.02 -0.63
C ASP A 231 15.22 -35.23 0.46
N ALA A 232 15.18 -35.74 1.70
CA ALA A 232 14.61 -35.04 2.84
C ALA A 232 15.35 -33.73 3.15
N ARG A 233 16.69 -33.77 3.19
CA ARG A 233 17.53 -32.57 3.33
C ARG A 233 17.21 -31.53 2.24
N ASP A 234 17.19 -31.96 0.98
CA ASP A 234 16.98 -31.07 -0.16
C ASP A 234 15.51 -30.62 -0.28
N GLY A 235 14.58 -31.40 0.28
CA GLY A 235 13.18 -31.05 0.44
C GLY A 235 12.97 -29.77 1.25
N MET A 236 13.92 -29.43 2.13
CA MET A 236 13.90 -28.19 2.90
C MET A 236 14.18 -26.93 2.08
N SER A 237 14.95 -27.04 1.00
CA SER A 237 15.38 -25.88 0.20
C SER A 237 14.23 -25.08 -0.40
N ALA A 238 13.06 -25.70 -0.61
CA ALA A 238 11.91 -25.08 -1.26
C ALA A 238 11.30 -23.89 -0.48
N PHE A 239 11.44 -23.84 0.85
CA PHE A 239 10.86 -22.77 1.69
C PHE A 239 11.87 -21.73 2.17
N LEU A 240 13.16 -21.93 1.94
CA LEU A 240 14.21 -21.00 2.37
C LEU A 240 14.16 -19.64 1.65
N PRO A 241 13.76 -19.53 0.37
CA PRO A 241 13.59 -18.24 -0.29
C PRO A 241 12.39 -17.46 0.24
N TYR A 242 12.52 -16.14 0.34
CA TYR A 242 11.37 -15.27 0.58
C TYR A 242 10.40 -15.27 -0.61
N VAL A 243 9.11 -15.20 -0.32
CA VAL A 243 8.05 -15.07 -1.33
C VAL A 243 7.54 -13.62 -1.42
N THR A 244 6.87 -13.31 -2.52
CA THR A 244 6.19 -12.02 -2.74
C THR A 244 4.67 -12.16 -2.88
N LYS A 245 4.16 -13.40 -2.85
CA LYS A 245 2.74 -13.76 -2.93
C LYS A 245 2.57 -15.22 -2.47
N GLY A 246 1.43 -15.53 -1.85
CA GLY A 246 1.09 -16.88 -1.40
C GLY A 246 1.85 -17.30 -0.14
N ASP A 247 2.02 -18.61 0.01
CA ASP A 247 2.51 -19.23 1.25
C ASP A 247 4.03 -19.05 1.43
N GLY A 248 4.46 -18.76 2.65
CA GLY A 248 5.86 -18.63 3.04
C GLY A 248 6.20 -17.34 3.77
N PHE A 249 7.51 -17.15 4.00
CA PHE A 249 8.05 -15.96 4.64
C PHE A 249 8.26 -14.82 3.64
N TYR A 250 7.94 -13.61 4.06
CA TYR A 250 8.12 -12.37 3.30
C TYR A 250 9.28 -11.55 3.88
N ILE A 251 9.88 -10.71 3.06
CA ILE A 251 10.98 -9.81 3.46
C ILE A 251 10.59 -8.84 4.59
N ASP A 252 9.32 -8.46 4.70
CA ASP A 252 8.84 -7.62 5.80
C ASP A 252 8.68 -8.38 7.13
N GLY A 253 8.93 -9.69 7.13
CA GLY A 253 8.77 -10.61 8.25
C GLY A 253 7.40 -11.27 8.32
N SER A 254 6.48 -11.00 7.38
CA SER A 254 5.18 -11.67 7.35
C SER A 254 5.36 -13.16 7.08
N PHE A 255 4.46 -13.97 7.62
CA PHE A 255 4.32 -15.37 7.24
C PHE A 255 2.86 -15.65 6.91
N ILE A 256 2.64 -16.16 5.70
CA ILE A 256 1.32 -16.47 5.16
C ILE A 256 1.24 -17.96 4.90
N GLN A 257 0.09 -18.55 5.21
CA GLN A 257 -0.24 -19.93 4.87
C GLN A 257 -1.69 -19.98 4.38
N HIS A 258 -2.02 -21.01 3.59
CA HIS A 258 -3.36 -21.18 3.01
C HIS A 258 -3.76 -19.99 2.12
N THR A 259 -2.78 -19.52 1.36
CA THR A 259 -2.78 -18.44 0.37
C THR A 259 -2.84 -17.03 0.95
N ASP A 260 -3.65 -16.80 1.99
CA ASP A 260 -4.08 -15.46 2.40
C ASP A 260 -4.51 -15.37 3.90
N ILE A 261 -3.87 -16.16 4.77
CA ILE A 261 -4.03 -16.10 6.23
C ILE A 261 -2.70 -15.75 6.90
N ALA A 262 -2.72 -14.78 7.82
CA ALA A 262 -1.56 -14.46 8.66
C ALA A 262 -1.35 -15.58 9.69
N TYR A 263 -0.21 -16.27 9.62
CA TYR A 263 -0.06 -17.59 10.27
C TYR A 263 1.30 -17.83 10.96
N ALA A 264 2.03 -16.75 11.27
CA ALA A 264 3.36 -16.87 11.89
C ALA A 264 3.35 -17.70 13.19
N GLY A 265 2.33 -17.56 14.02
CA GLY A 265 2.22 -18.24 15.31
C GLY A 265 1.51 -19.59 15.29
N GLY A 266 1.17 -20.11 14.11
CA GLY A 266 0.65 -21.47 13.99
C GLY A 266 1.48 -22.33 13.04
N TYR A 267 1.10 -22.41 11.77
CA TYR A 267 1.91 -23.09 10.75
C TYR A 267 3.35 -22.58 10.67
N GLY A 268 3.58 -21.27 10.82
CA GLY A 268 4.94 -20.70 10.84
C GLY A 268 5.77 -21.21 12.03
N ALA A 269 5.16 -21.29 13.21
CA ALA A 269 5.78 -21.82 14.43
C ALA A 269 6.07 -23.32 14.32
N SER A 270 5.11 -24.09 13.78
CA SER A 270 5.29 -25.54 13.52
C SER A 270 6.41 -25.81 12.52
N LEU A 271 6.47 -25.01 11.45
CA LEU A 271 7.50 -25.10 10.41
C LEU A 271 8.89 -24.83 11.00
N ILE A 272 9.07 -23.71 11.71
CA ILE A 272 10.39 -23.35 12.25
C ILE A 272 10.90 -24.37 13.28
N SER A 273 10.00 -24.96 14.08
CA SER A 273 10.35 -26.01 15.04
C SER A 273 10.84 -27.27 14.33
N SER A 274 10.07 -27.77 13.37
CA SER A 274 10.42 -28.99 12.62
C SER A 274 11.70 -28.79 11.81
N LEU A 275 11.87 -27.60 11.22
CA LEU A 275 13.07 -27.22 10.50
C LEU A 275 14.30 -27.21 11.42
N ALA A 276 14.24 -26.51 12.55
CA ALA A 276 15.34 -26.45 13.50
C ALA A 276 15.74 -27.83 14.04
N GLU A 277 14.76 -28.71 14.27
CA GLU A 277 14.98 -30.09 14.73
C GLU A 277 15.80 -30.89 13.71
N ILE A 278 15.35 -30.97 12.46
CA ILE A 278 16.04 -31.72 11.41
C ILE A 278 17.43 -31.14 11.14
N MET A 279 17.56 -29.82 11.20
CA MET A 279 18.83 -29.17 10.98
C MET A 279 19.85 -29.40 12.08
N TYR A 280 19.40 -29.32 13.34
CA TYR A 280 20.23 -29.73 14.46
C TYR A 280 20.58 -31.21 14.37
N LEU A 281 19.64 -32.09 14.00
CA LEU A 281 19.86 -33.52 13.84
C LEU A 281 20.97 -33.81 12.81
N LEU A 282 20.89 -33.20 11.62
CA LEU A 282 21.83 -33.44 10.52
C LEU A 282 23.19 -32.74 10.67
N ASP A 283 23.32 -31.79 11.60
CA ASP A 283 24.55 -31.03 11.85
C ASP A 283 25.77 -31.94 12.09
N GLY A 284 26.86 -31.65 11.37
CA GLY A 284 28.12 -32.39 11.42
C GLY A 284 28.13 -33.74 10.68
N SER A 285 27.05 -34.11 10.00
CA SER A 285 26.98 -35.33 9.18
C SER A 285 27.23 -35.08 7.69
N SER A 286 27.37 -36.14 6.90
CA SER A 286 27.41 -36.12 5.43
C SER A 286 26.16 -35.51 4.79
N TRP A 287 25.06 -35.36 5.55
CA TRP A 287 23.81 -34.74 5.13
C TRP A 287 23.54 -33.38 5.80
N GLU A 288 24.56 -32.75 6.39
CA GLU A 288 24.46 -31.38 6.88
C GLU A 288 23.86 -30.45 5.81
N VAL A 289 23.00 -29.52 6.24
CA VAL A 289 22.35 -28.56 5.34
C VAL A 289 23.36 -27.52 4.85
N ALA A 290 23.72 -27.60 3.57
CA ALA A 290 24.67 -26.69 2.93
C ALA A 290 24.01 -25.58 2.08
N ASP A 291 22.67 -25.47 2.09
CA ASP A 291 21.96 -24.46 1.30
C ASP A 291 22.26 -23.04 1.84
N PRO A 292 22.81 -22.12 1.01
CA PRO A 292 23.12 -20.77 1.47
C PRO A 292 21.90 -19.96 1.91
N ASN A 293 20.69 -20.31 1.45
CA ASN A 293 19.45 -19.67 1.87
C ASN A 293 19.09 -19.99 3.32
N PHE A 294 19.75 -20.96 3.96
CA PHE A 294 19.56 -21.24 5.37
C PHE A 294 19.86 -20.03 6.27
N ALA A 295 20.69 -19.10 5.79
CA ALA A 295 20.89 -17.82 6.47
C ALA A 295 19.58 -17.03 6.70
N ASN A 296 18.53 -17.28 5.92
CA ASN A 296 17.21 -16.65 6.11
C ASN A 296 16.49 -17.17 7.36
N VAL A 297 16.72 -18.42 7.77
CA VAL A 297 16.06 -19.02 8.95
C VAL A 297 16.42 -18.23 10.22
N TYR A 298 17.68 -17.83 10.34
CA TYR A 298 18.11 -16.96 11.43
C TYR A 298 17.45 -15.58 11.37
N LYS A 299 17.23 -15.03 10.17
CA LYS A 299 16.52 -13.74 10.01
C LYS A 299 15.06 -13.85 10.39
N TRP A 300 14.39 -14.95 10.06
CA TRP A 300 12.99 -15.17 10.43
C TRP A 300 12.80 -15.11 11.95
N ILE A 301 13.76 -15.59 12.75
CA ILE A 301 13.72 -15.40 14.21
C ILE A 301 13.56 -13.93 14.59
N TYR A 302 14.43 -13.07 14.06
CA TYR A 302 14.42 -11.64 14.40
C TYR A 302 13.25 -10.87 13.76
N GLU A 303 12.80 -11.30 12.58
CA GLU A 303 11.85 -10.54 11.77
C GLU A 303 10.40 -11.02 11.91
N SER A 304 10.18 -12.32 12.04
CA SER A 304 8.88 -12.98 11.98
C SER A 304 8.40 -13.54 13.31
N PHE A 305 9.30 -13.77 14.27
CA PHE A 305 8.96 -14.41 15.55
C PHE A 305 9.19 -13.49 16.75
N GLU A 306 10.41 -12.99 16.97
CA GLU A 306 10.78 -12.20 18.17
C GLU A 306 9.82 -11.01 18.40
N PRO A 307 9.41 -10.21 17.39
CA PRO A 307 8.50 -9.09 17.61
C PRO A 307 7.05 -9.49 17.89
N LEU A 308 6.66 -10.73 17.58
CA LEU A 308 5.30 -11.25 17.76
C LEU A 308 5.14 -12.08 19.04
N ILE A 309 6.19 -12.21 19.85
CA ILE A 309 6.17 -12.90 21.14
C ILE A 309 6.39 -11.89 22.27
N TYR A 310 5.33 -11.60 23.01
CA TYR A 310 5.40 -10.71 24.17
C TYR A 310 5.46 -11.51 25.47
N LYS A 311 6.63 -11.50 26.13
CA LYS A 311 6.84 -12.18 27.42
C LYS A 311 6.44 -13.67 27.40
N GLY A 312 6.79 -14.37 26.32
CA GLY A 312 6.45 -15.79 26.15
C GLY A 312 5.03 -16.06 25.62
N ASN A 313 4.27 -15.04 25.23
CA ASN A 313 2.95 -15.21 24.59
C ASN A 313 3.01 -14.84 23.12
N PHE A 314 2.64 -15.75 22.23
CA PHE A 314 2.57 -15.50 20.79
C PHE A 314 1.26 -14.76 20.46
N MET A 315 1.35 -13.59 19.82
CA MET A 315 0.18 -12.78 19.49
C MET A 315 -0.89 -13.53 18.69
N ASP A 316 -2.11 -13.59 19.20
CA ASP A 316 -3.19 -14.44 18.63
C ASP A 316 -3.63 -14.04 17.22
N THR A 317 -3.42 -12.78 16.79
CA THR A 317 -3.85 -12.33 15.46
C THR A 317 -3.10 -13.00 14.30
N VAL A 318 -2.02 -13.75 14.60
CA VAL A 318 -1.20 -14.47 13.63
C VAL A 318 -1.20 -15.99 13.85
N ARG A 319 -2.16 -16.54 14.59
CA ARG A 319 -2.28 -17.99 14.83
C ARG A 319 -3.40 -18.65 14.02
N GLY A 320 -4.09 -17.90 13.16
CA GLY A 320 -5.17 -18.42 12.34
C GLY A 320 -6.28 -19.06 13.18
N ARG A 321 -6.74 -20.24 12.77
CA ARG A 321 -7.78 -20.99 13.48
C ARG A 321 -7.34 -21.58 14.83
N GLU A 322 -6.04 -21.62 15.11
CA GLU A 322 -5.49 -22.32 16.29
C GLU A 322 -5.84 -21.63 17.61
N ILE A 323 -6.34 -20.40 17.56
CA ILE A 323 -6.92 -19.70 18.71
C ILE A 323 -8.11 -20.43 19.35
N SER A 324 -8.74 -21.37 18.64
CA SER A 324 -9.81 -22.22 19.20
C SER A 324 -9.33 -23.54 19.79
N ARG A 325 -8.02 -23.78 19.89
CA ARG A 325 -7.49 -25.04 20.47
C ARG A 325 -7.16 -24.86 21.94
N TYR A 326 -7.80 -25.67 22.78
CA TYR A 326 -7.65 -25.58 24.25
C TYR A 326 -6.24 -25.90 24.76
N TYR A 327 -5.49 -26.71 24.00
CA TYR A 327 -4.12 -27.12 24.29
C TYR A 327 -3.07 -26.23 23.63
N GLU A 328 -3.48 -25.21 22.86
CA GLU A 328 -2.58 -24.36 22.07
C GLU A 328 -2.98 -22.88 22.23
N GLU A 329 -3.10 -22.42 23.48
CA GLU A 329 -3.23 -20.99 23.79
C GLU A 329 -1.92 -20.22 23.46
N ASP A 330 -1.94 -18.88 23.56
CA ASP A 330 -0.82 -18.01 23.15
C ASP A 330 0.53 -18.32 23.83
N ASN A 331 0.50 -18.65 25.12
CA ASN A 331 1.67 -19.07 25.90
C ASN A 331 2.24 -20.41 25.43
N VAL A 332 1.40 -21.36 25.02
CA VAL A 332 1.81 -22.68 24.53
C VAL A 332 2.38 -22.59 23.12
N SER A 333 1.71 -21.85 22.23
CA SER A 333 2.13 -21.67 20.83
C SER A 333 3.57 -21.14 20.70
N SER A 334 4.03 -20.30 21.64
CA SER A 334 5.41 -19.82 21.67
C SER A 334 6.45 -20.92 21.89
N GLY A 335 6.06 -22.06 22.47
CA GLY A 335 6.92 -23.19 22.80
C GLY A 335 7.62 -23.78 21.57
N ASN A 336 6.95 -23.85 20.42
CA ASN A 336 7.55 -24.28 19.15
C ASN A 336 8.75 -23.39 18.77
N VAL A 337 8.63 -22.08 18.97
CA VAL A 337 9.73 -21.14 18.69
C VAL A 337 10.84 -21.29 19.74
N ILE A 338 10.50 -21.45 21.02
CA ILE A 338 11.49 -21.68 22.09
C ILE A 338 12.32 -22.94 21.79
N SER A 339 11.68 -24.04 21.42
CA SER A 339 12.34 -25.29 21.01
C SER A 339 13.28 -25.06 19.82
N ALA A 340 12.80 -24.36 18.79
CA ALA A 340 13.61 -24.02 17.63
C ALA A 340 14.85 -23.20 18.01
N LEU A 341 14.71 -22.20 18.89
CA LEU A 341 15.83 -21.37 19.35
C LEU A 341 16.87 -22.16 20.14
N ILE A 342 16.45 -23.09 20.99
CA ILE A 342 17.36 -23.96 21.74
C ILE A 342 18.19 -24.81 20.77
N GLN A 343 17.54 -25.43 19.79
CA GLN A 343 18.18 -26.27 18.77
C GLN A 343 19.10 -25.45 17.86
N LEU A 344 18.62 -24.33 17.32
CA LEU A 344 19.40 -23.46 16.44
C LEU A 344 20.62 -22.87 17.17
N ALA A 345 20.57 -22.65 18.49
CA ALA A 345 21.70 -22.15 19.26
C ALA A 345 22.89 -23.13 19.35
N TYR A 346 22.76 -24.37 18.87
CA TYR A 346 23.87 -25.32 18.73
C TYR A 346 24.61 -25.18 17.39
N ILE A 347 23.92 -24.74 16.34
CA ILE A 347 24.45 -24.72 14.97
C ILE A 347 24.65 -23.31 14.41
N ALA A 348 24.06 -22.31 15.07
CA ALA A 348 24.16 -20.92 14.67
C ALA A 348 25.55 -20.30 14.97
N SER A 349 25.80 -19.14 14.38
CA SER A 349 26.98 -18.33 14.73
C SER A 349 26.99 -18.02 16.23
N SER A 350 28.18 -17.80 16.82
CA SER A 350 28.28 -17.45 18.25
C SER A 350 27.46 -16.22 18.66
N THR A 351 27.24 -15.28 17.73
CA THR A 351 26.40 -14.09 17.95
C THR A 351 24.92 -14.45 18.03
N ASP A 352 24.44 -15.23 17.06
CA ASP A 352 23.04 -15.65 16.99
C ASP A 352 22.70 -16.62 18.13
N ALA A 353 23.56 -17.59 18.40
CA ALA A 353 23.40 -18.52 19.52
C ALA A 353 23.29 -17.80 20.86
N ALA A 354 24.09 -16.75 21.09
CA ALA A 354 23.98 -15.92 22.29
C ALA A 354 22.65 -15.15 22.34
N ALA A 355 22.19 -14.61 21.21
CA ALA A 355 20.92 -13.92 21.12
C ALA A 355 19.74 -14.86 21.40
N PHE A 356 19.71 -16.05 20.79
CA PHE A 356 18.66 -17.05 20.96
C PHE A 356 18.54 -17.51 22.42
N ARG A 357 19.67 -17.86 23.06
CA ARG A 357 19.68 -18.23 24.49
C ARG A 357 19.20 -17.08 25.39
N SER A 358 19.53 -15.83 25.03
CA SER A 358 19.08 -14.64 25.74
C SER A 358 17.56 -14.44 25.62
N MET A 359 16.97 -14.67 24.44
CA MET A 359 15.51 -14.61 24.20
C MET A 359 14.79 -15.68 25.02
N VAL A 360 15.22 -16.94 24.88
CA VAL A 360 14.68 -18.09 25.63
C VAL A 360 14.68 -17.79 27.13
N LYS A 361 15.81 -17.31 27.67
CA LYS A 361 15.91 -16.97 29.09
C LYS A 361 14.90 -15.89 29.51
N SER A 362 14.72 -14.85 28.70
CA SER A 362 13.79 -13.75 28.99
C SER A 362 12.34 -14.25 29.04
N TRP A 363 11.93 -15.04 28.04
CA TRP A 363 10.56 -15.56 27.96
C TRP A 363 10.26 -16.58 29.06
N LEU A 364 11.17 -17.51 29.36
CA LEU A 364 10.99 -18.46 30.45
C LEU A 364 10.95 -17.80 31.84
N GLN A 365 11.67 -16.68 32.04
CA GLN A 365 11.58 -15.90 33.28
C GLN A 365 10.27 -15.12 33.42
N ALA A 366 9.61 -14.82 32.30
CA ALA A 366 8.35 -14.08 32.28
C ALA A 366 7.11 -14.97 32.43
N ASP A 367 7.28 -16.30 32.36
CA ASP A 367 6.22 -17.29 32.48
C ASP A 367 6.13 -17.86 33.92
N PRO A 368 5.22 -17.36 34.76
CA PRO A 368 5.06 -17.86 36.12
C PRO A 368 4.46 -19.27 36.17
N ALA A 369 3.77 -19.73 35.13
CA ALA A 369 3.15 -21.04 35.08
C ALA A 369 4.15 -22.14 34.69
N GLN A 370 5.33 -21.75 34.19
CA GLN A 370 6.34 -22.64 33.63
C GLN A 370 5.74 -23.58 32.57
N THR A 371 4.84 -23.03 31.75
CA THR A 371 4.13 -23.72 30.66
C THR A 371 5.12 -24.47 29.78
N TYR A 372 6.18 -23.80 29.30
CA TYR A 372 7.15 -24.47 28.43
C TYR A 372 7.93 -25.57 29.13
N LEU A 373 8.37 -25.38 30.39
CA LEU A 373 9.14 -26.41 31.11
C LEU A 373 8.31 -27.66 31.38
N LYS A 374 6.99 -27.50 31.58
CA LYS A 374 6.04 -28.61 31.77
C LYS A 374 5.68 -29.32 30.48
N ASP A 375 5.84 -28.69 29.32
CA ASP A 375 5.49 -29.25 28.02
C ASP A 375 6.71 -29.87 27.30
N ALA A 376 7.85 -29.19 27.34
CA ALA A 376 9.09 -29.57 26.66
C ALA A 376 9.51 -31.02 26.93
N ASN A 377 10.00 -31.75 25.92
CA ASN A 377 10.56 -33.09 26.12
C ASN A 377 11.79 -33.07 27.05
N MET A 378 12.27 -34.24 27.49
CA MET A 378 13.34 -34.32 28.50
C MET A 378 14.60 -33.56 28.09
N TRP A 379 15.04 -33.66 26.83
CA TRP A 379 16.22 -32.96 26.35
C TRP A 379 16.03 -31.44 26.34
N LEU A 380 14.92 -30.96 25.78
CA LEU A 380 14.60 -29.53 25.73
C LEU A 380 14.42 -28.93 27.14
N LEU A 381 13.83 -29.68 28.08
CA LEU A 381 13.73 -29.30 29.48
C LEU A 381 15.13 -29.12 30.10
N ILE A 382 16.03 -30.08 29.92
CA ILE A 382 17.42 -30.00 30.41
C ILE A 382 18.13 -28.76 29.83
N GLU A 383 18.00 -28.53 28.54
CA GLU A 383 18.62 -27.41 27.84
C GLU A 383 18.04 -26.05 28.28
N ALA A 384 16.72 -25.95 28.40
CA ALA A 384 16.05 -24.76 28.90
C ALA A 384 16.48 -24.43 30.34
N LYS A 385 16.58 -25.44 31.20
CA LYS A 385 17.08 -25.30 32.58
C LYS A 385 18.54 -24.89 32.62
N SER A 386 19.38 -25.45 31.74
CA SER A 386 20.78 -25.03 31.57
C SER A 386 20.87 -23.54 31.22
N ILE A 387 20.05 -23.06 30.29
CA ILE A 387 19.97 -21.64 29.90
C ILE A 387 19.51 -20.75 31.07
N LEU A 388 18.44 -21.15 31.75
CA LEU A 388 17.88 -20.43 32.89
C LEU A 388 18.89 -20.28 34.04
N ASN A 389 19.54 -21.39 34.40
CA ASN A 389 20.45 -21.45 35.54
C ASN A 389 21.84 -20.86 35.26
N ASN A 390 22.22 -20.69 33.99
CA ASN A 390 23.52 -20.14 33.65
C ASN A 390 23.56 -18.60 33.81
N SER A 391 24.26 -18.12 34.85
CA SER A 391 24.39 -16.70 35.16
C SER A 391 25.16 -15.88 34.11
N SER A 392 25.94 -16.50 33.21
CA SER A 392 26.61 -15.79 32.13
C SER A 392 25.68 -15.43 30.97
N ILE A 393 24.50 -16.08 30.89
CA ILE A 393 23.47 -15.74 29.92
C ILE A 393 22.57 -14.68 30.56
N LEU A 394 22.59 -13.48 30.00
CA LEU A 394 21.71 -12.39 30.41
C LEU A 394 20.37 -12.52 29.66
N PRO A 395 19.22 -12.28 30.32
CA PRO A 395 17.94 -12.24 29.62
C PRO A 395 17.91 -11.10 28.61
N ARG A 396 17.26 -11.34 27.47
CA ARG A 396 17.04 -10.36 26.41
C ARG A 396 16.26 -9.17 26.97
N ALA A 397 16.76 -7.96 26.72
CA ALA A 397 16.06 -6.73 27.08
C ALA A 397 14.71 -6.64 26.35
N GLU A 398 13.74 -5.97 26.96
CA GLU A 398 12.44 -5.73 26.33
C GLU A 398 12.63 -5.02 24.99
N GLN A 399 12.01 -5.56 23.94
CA GLN A 399 12.07 -4.96 22.62
C GLN A 399 11.28 -3.65 22.60
N ILE A 400 11.84 -2.66 21.89
CA ILE A 400 11.18 -1.37 21.67
C ILE A 400 11.20 -1.12 20.17
N THR A 401 10.06 -1.30 19.51
CA THR A 401 9.94 -1.19 18.06
C THR A 401 8.49 -0.97 17.64
N TYR A 402 8.32 -0.27 16.53
CA TYR A 402 7.13 -0.40 15.68
C TYR A 402 7.49 -1.31 14.51
N LYS A 403 6.59 -2.21 14.11
CA LYS A 403 6.78 -3.00 12.89
C LYS A 403 5.47 -3.18 12.13
N GLN A 404 5.50 -2.78 10.86
CA GLN A 404 4.43 -3.03 9.89
C GLN A 404 4.72 -4.35 9.15
N TYR A 405 3.78 -5.28 9.21
CA TYR A 405 3.77 -6.50 8.41
C TYR A 405 2.75 -6.32 7.29
N ALA A 406 3.16 -5.56 6.27
CA ALA A 406 2.26 -5.09 5.22
C ALA A 406 1.70 -6.24 4.37
N SER A 407 2.50 -7.30 4.18
CA SER A 407 2.12 -8.44 3.34
C SER A 407 1.00 -9.29 3.97
N MET A 408 0.87 -9.30 5.31
CA MET A 408 -0.16 -10.06 6.03
C MET A 408 -1.16 -9.19 6.82
N ASP A 409 -1.24 -7.88 6.52
CA ASP A 409 -2.15 -6.93 7.18
C ASP A 409 -2.07 -6.96 8.72
N ARG A 410 -0.84 -6.96 9.27
CA ARG A 410 -0.58 -6.92 10.72
C ARG A 410 0.33 -5.78 11.11
N VAL A 411 0.21 -5.37 12.37
CA VAL A 411 1.09 -4.38 13.00
C VAL A 411 1.43 -4.83 14.40
N VAL A 412 2.65 -4.54 14.84
CA VAL A 412 3.03 -4.60 16.25
C VAL A 412 3.72 -3.30 16.68
N GLN A 413 3.40 -2.86 17.90
CA GLN A 413 4.09 -1.81 18.64
C GLN A 413 4.54 -2.39 19.98
N LEU A 414 5.84 -2.39 20.22
CA LEU A 414 6.46 -2.81 21.47
C LEU A 414 7.11 -1.59 22.13
N ARG A 415 6.76 -1.36 23.39
CA ARG A 415 7.24 -0.24 24.21
C ARG A 415 7.54 -0.74 25.62
N PRO A 416 8.28 0.04 26.44
CA PRO A 416 8.53 -0.34 27.82
C PRO A 416 7.23 -0.70 28.57
N GLY A 417 7.11 -1.96 28.96
CA GLY A 417 5.98 -2.51 29.72
C GLY A 417 4.73 -2.90 28.93
N TYR A 418 4.66 -2.70 27.60
CA TYR A 418 3.51 -3.19 26.83
C TYR A 418 3.83 -3.55 25.38
N GLY A 419 3.04 -4.49 24.84
CA GLY A 419 2.97 -4.83 23.42
C GLY A 419 1.55 -4.59 22.90
N PHE A 420 1.43 -4.04 21.71
CA PHE A 420 0.14 -3.74 21.08
C PHE A 420 0.13 -4.26 19.65
N ASN A 421 -0.90 -5.01 19.28
CA ASN A 421 -0.99 -5.68 18.00
C ASN A 421 -2.37 -5.52 17.37
N ILE A 422 -2.40 -5.44 16.03
CA ILE A 422 -3.64 -5.26 15.26
C ILE A 422 -3.78 -6.35 14.22
N GLY A 423 -4.95 -6.99 14.19
CA GLY A 423 -5.42 -7.82 13.09
C GLY A 423 -6.29 -7.02 12.11
N MET A 424 -5.87 -6.93 10.85
CA MET A 424 -6.62 -6.29 9.74
C MET A 424 -6.83 -7.28 8.58
N PHE A 425 -7.76 -6.97 7.69
CA PHE A 425 -7.93 -7.69 6.42
C PHE A 425 -8.23 -6.71 5.28
N SER A 426 -8.02 -7.17 4.05
CA SER A 426 -8.14 -6.40 2.81
C SER A 426 -8.59 -7.31 1.68
N ASP A 427 -8.51 -6.85 0.43
CA ASP A 427 -8.65 -7.71 -0.74
C ASP A 427 -7.49 -8.70 -0.95
N ARG A 428 -6.41 -8.59 -0.16
CA ARG A 428 -5.26 -9.51 -0.14
C ARG A 428 -5.39 -10.60 0.92
N MET A 429 -5.89 -10.24 2.11
CA MET A 429 -5.95 -11.13 3.29
C MET A 429 -7.39 -11.46 3.67
N LYS A 430 -7.65 -12.71 4.09
CA LYS A 430 -8.98 -13.08 4.59
C LYS A 430 -9.22 -12.52 5.99
N ASN A 431 -10.50 -12.34 6.33
CA ASN A 431 -10.96 -11.90 7.64
C ASN A 431 -10.61 -12.90 8.75
N TYR A 432 -10.93 -14.17 8.59
CA TYR A 432 -10.48 -15.27 9.44
C TYR A 432 -10.59 -16.59 8.70
N GLU A 433 -9.81 -17.57 9.10
CA GLU A 433 -9.93 -18.93 8.60
C GLU A 433 -10.97 -19.69 9.41
N ALA A 434 -11.85 -20.45 8.75
CA ALA A 434 -12.59 -21.52 9.40
C ALA A 434 -12.57 -22.79 8.53
N LEU A 435 -11.98 -23.86 9.04
CA LEU A 435 -11.85 -25.17 8.39
C LEU A 435 -11.99 -26.26 9.44
N ASN A 436 -12.52 -27.43 9.07
CA ASN A 436 -12.67 -28.57 9.98
C ASN A 436 -13.37 -28.20 11.30
N SER A 437 -14.39 -27.34 11.28
CA SER A 437 -15.08 -26.84 12.48
C SER A 437 -14.21 -26.03 13.47
N GLU A 438 -13.12 -25.41 12.97
CA GLU A 438 -12.17 -24.59 13.73
C GLU A 438 -11.90 -23.25 13.00
N PRO A 439 -12.16 -22.08 13.61
CA PRO A 439 -12.94 -21.85 14.80
C PRO A 439 -14.43 -21.65 14.45
N ASN A 440 -15.31 -22.06 15.34
CA ASN A 440 -16.70 -21.61 15.35
C ASN A 440 -16.79 -20.29 16.14
N ASN A 441 -17.61 -19.36 15.65
CA ASN A 441 -18.01 -18.16 16.40
C ASN A 441 -16.89 -17.16 16.78
N ILE A 442 -15.73 -17.16 16.11
CA ILE A 442 -14.65 -16.16 16.32
C ILE A 442 -14.45 -15.27 15.08
N TRP A 443 -15.46 -14.45 14.79
CA TRP A 443 -15.60 -13.80 13.47
C TRP A 443 -14.65 -12.62 13.19
N TYR A 444 -14.22 -11.91 14.23
CA TYR A 444 -13.74 -10.53 14.09
C TYR A 444 -12.24 -10.33 14.34
N VAL A 445 -11.44 -11.40 14.36
CA VAL A 445 -10.01 -11.35 14.71
C VAL A 445 -9.15 -10.50 13.79
N SER A 446 -9.58 -10.30 12.54
CA SER A 446 -8.90 -9.38 11.61
C SER A 446 -9.73 -8.14 11.28
N SER A 447 -10.85 -7.89 11.96
CA SER A 447 -11.75 -6.76 11.63
C SER A 447 -11.32 -5.45 12.31
N GLY A 448 -10.00 -5.20 12.32
CA GLY A 448 -9.37 -4.14 13.10
C GLY A 448 -9.36 -4.46 14.60
N MET A 449 -9.21 -5.74 14.97
CA MET A 449 -9.08 -6.15 16.36
C MET A 449 -7.75 -5.66 16.92
N THR A 450 -7.78 -5.11 18.14
CA THR A 450 -6.59 -4.64 18.86
C THR A 450 -6.34 -5.51 20.07
N THR A 451 -5.13 -6.04 20.22
CA THR A 451 -4.69 -6.78 21.42
C THR A 451 -3.64 -5.97 22.17
N LEU A 452 -3.80 -5.85 23.49
CA LEU A 452 -2.86 -5.16 24.37
C LEU A 452 -2.27 -6.15 25.39
N TYR A 453 -1.00 -6.45 25.21
CA TYR A 453 -0.18 -7.26 26.11
C TYR A 453 0.56 -6.35 27.09
N ASN A 454 0.64 -6.75 28.35
CA ASN A 454 1.34 -6.04 29.43
C ASN A 454 1.76 -7.05 30.51
N ASN A 455 1.93 -6.65 31.77
CA ASN A 455 2.34 -7.60 32.81
C ASN A 455 1.30 -8.68 33.14
N ASP A 456 0.04 -8.51 32.72
CA ASP A 456 -0.90 -9.62 32.75
C ASP A 456 -0.65 -10.57 31.58
N VAL A 457 0.34 -11.44 31.77
CA VAL A 457 0.74 -12.48 30.81
C VAL A 457 -0.32 -13.57 30.64
N THR A 458 -1.42 -13.51 31.38
CA THR A 458 -2.54 -14.47 31.28
C THR A 458 -3.76 -13.92 30.56
N GLN A 459 -3.65 -12.73 29.95
CA GLN A 459 -4.80 -12.01 29.39
C GLN A 459 -5.55 -12.80 28.31
N PHE A 460 -4.82 -13.44 27.38
CA PHE A 460 -5.38 -14.10 26.20
C PHE A 460 -5.25 -15.64 26.21
N ASN A 461 -4.62 -16.20 27.26
CA ASN A 461 -4.77 -17.59 27.66
C ASN A 461 -5.76 -17.72 28.83
N ASP A 462 -5.72 -18.84 29.57
CA ASP A 462 -6.56 -19.10 30.73
C ASP A 462 -8.04 -18.98 30.34
N ASN A 463 -8.39 -19.68 29.24
CA ASN A 463 -9.74 -19.82 28.72
C ASN A 463 -10.37 -18.48 28.30
N PHE A 464 -9.57 -17.55 27.76
CA PHE A 464 -10.07 -16.29 27.21
C PHE A 464 -11.04 -16.54 26.04
N TRP A 465 -10.57 -17.23 24.99
CA TRP A 465 -11.31 -17.45 23.75
C TRP A 465 -12.68 -18.11 23.89
N PRO A 466 -12.87 -19.17 24.70
CA PRO A 466 -14.20 -19.77 24.87
C PRO A 466 -15.16 -18.92 25.71
N THR A 467 -14.66 -17.94 26.48
CA THR A 467 -15.51 -17.17 27.41
C THR A 467 -15.73 -15.72 27.02
N VAL A 468 -14.85 -15.13 26.21
CA VAL A 468 -14.98 -13.74 25.74
C VAL A 468 -16.24 -13.58 24.87
N ASN A 469 -16.83 -12.39 24.88
CA ASN A 469 -17.87 -12.07 23.91
C ASN A 469 -17.26 -11.87 22.52
N ASN A 470 -17.25 -12.92 21.69
CA ASN A 470 -16.69 -12.87 20.33
C ASN A 470 -17.42 -11.90 19.37
N TYR A 471 -18.62 -11.41 19.70
CA TYR A 471 -19.26 -10.31 18.97
C TYR A 471 -18.66 -8.93 19.29
N ARG A 472 -17.84 -8.83 20.34
CA ARG A 472 -17.27 -7.57 20.83
C ARG A 472 -15.77 -7.69 21.08
N LEU A 473 -15.01 -8.10 20.07
CA LEU A 473 -13.54 -8.13 20.19
C LEU A 473 -13.00 -6.68 20.23
N PRO A 474 -11.99 -6.36 21.09
CA PRO A 474 -11.51 -4.99 21.26
C PRO A 474 -11.03 -4.37 19.95
N GLY A 475 -11.24 -3.07 19.78
CA GLY A 475 -10.83 -2.31 18.60
C GLY A 475 -11.79 -2.38 17.41
N THR A 476 -12.62 -3.42 17.32
CA THR A 476 -13.48 -3.68 16.15
C THR A 476 -14.65 -2.70 16.03
N THR A 477 -15.18 -2.55 14.81
CA THR A 477 -16.45 -1.85 14.53
C THR A 477 -17.40 -2.85 13.88
N VAL A 478 -18.55 -3.12 14.49
CA VAL A 478 -19.37 -4.31 14.20
C VAL A 478 -20.86 -3.99 14.24
N LEU A 479 -21.68 -4.88 13.69
CA LEU A 479 -23.11 -4.91 13.95
C LEU A 479 -23.37 -5.76 15.21
N SER A 480 -24.11 -5.22 16.17
CA SER A 480 -24.36 -5.87 17.46
C SER A 480 -24.99 -7.26 17.28
N GLY A 481 -24.30 -8.30 17.76
CA GLY A 481 -24.81 -9.68 17.78
C GLY A 481 -24.84 -10.39 16.43
N VAL A 482 -24.22 -9.81 15.40
CA VAL A 482 -24.12 -10.39 14.06
C VAL A 482 -22.70 -10.95 13.88
N GLY A 483 -22.55 -12.13 13.28
CA GLY A 483 -21.24 -12.70 12.90
C GLY A 483 -20.85 -12.35 11.47
N GLN A 484 -19.64 -12.73 11.05
CA GLN A 484 -19.18 -12.63 9.66
C GLN A 484 -18.95 -14.02 9.07
N GLU A 485 -19.11 -14.14 7.76
CA GLU A 485 -18.76 -15.37 7.06
C GLU A 485 -17.24 -15.56 7.08
N ALA A 486 -16.79 -16.80 7.31
CA ALA A 486 -15.38 -17.16 7.29
C ALA A 486 -14.77 -17.14 5.90
N ASN A 487 -13.44 -17.12 5.87
CA ASN A 487 -12.62 -17.31 4.67
C ASN A 487 -12.84 -16.26 3.56
N GLN A 488 -13.31 -15.06 3.93
CA GLN A 488 -13.61 -14.00 2.96
C GLN A 488 -12.51 -12.94 2.97
N ARG A 489 -12.09 -12.51 1.77
CA ARG A 489 -11.31 -11.29 1.61
C ARG A 489 -12.25 -10.08 1.60
N GLY A 490 -11.71 -8.93 1.98
CA GLY A 490 -12.41 -7.65 1.87
C GLY A 490 -12.50 -7.18 0.43
N VAL A 491 -13.22 -6.07 0.23
CA VAL A 491 -13.38 -5.39 -1.07
C VAL A 491 -12.54 -4.12 -1.18
N HIS A 492 -11.68 -3.87 -0.19
CA HIS A 492 -10.88 -2.66 -0.08
C HIS A 492 -9.41 -3.01 0.12
N ALA A 493 -8.55 -2.45 -0.73
CA ALA A 493 -7.11 -2.65 -0.68
C ALA A 493 -6.42 -1.91 0.48
N PHE A 494 -7.00 -0.80 0.97
CA PHE A 494 -6.33 0.01 1.99
C PHE A 494 -6.37 -0.66 3.38
N ALA A 495 -5.36 -1.48 3.65
CA ALA A 495 -5.02 -2.00 4.97
C ALA A 495 -3.50 -1.98 5.10
N GLY A 496 -2.99 -1.17 6.03
CA GLY A 496 -1.55 -0.96 6.16
C GLY A 496 -1.20 0.43 6.65
N GLY A 497 0.10 0.73 6.69
CA GLY A 497 0.60 1.90 7.39
C GLY A 497 2.04 2.24 7.06
N THR A 498 2.58 3.24 7.75
CA THR A 498 3.98 3.65 7.67
C THR A 498 4.57 3.83 9.07
N ASP A 499 5.89 3.86 9.15
CA ASP A 499 6.64 4.00 10.39
C ASP A 499 7.66 5.16 10.32
N ILE A 500 8.10 5.66 11.47
CA ILE A 500 9.27 6.53 11.58
C ILE A 500 10.17 6.06 12.71
N LEU A 501 11.48 6.14 12.50
CA LEU A 501 12.54 5.66 13.41
C LEU A 501 12.46 4.17 13.76
N GLY A 502 11.57 3.38 13.15
CA GLY A 502 11.25 2.03 13.61
C GLY A 502 10.65 1.98 15.01
N LEU A 503 10.13 3.09 15.54
CA LEU A 503 9.64 3.21 16.93
C LEU A 503 8.19 3.68 17.03
N TYR A 504 7.70 4.38 16.01
CA TYR A 504 6.38 4.96 15.95
C TYR A 504 5.77 4.66 14.59
N GLY A 505 4.45 4.58 14.54
CA GLY A 505 3.79 4.32 13.28
C GLY A 505 2.32 4.69 13.28
N VAL A 506 1.77 4.70 12.08
CA VAL A 506 0.36 4.95 11.81
C VAL A 506 -0.10 3.91 10.83
N THR A 507 -1.23 3.27 11.12
CA THR A 507 -1.85 2.27 10.24
C THR A 507 -3.33 2.56 10.09
N GLY A 508 -3.89 2.15 8.96
CA GLY A 508 -5.31 2.32 8.66
C GLY A 508 -5.91 1.07 8.03
N MET A 509 -7.21 0.91 8.21
CA MET A 509 -8.04 -0.11 7.55
C MET A 509 -9.32 0.56 7.02
N GLN A 510 -9.53 0.48 5.71
CA GLN A 510 -10.82 0.76 5.11
C GLN A 510 -11.67 -0.51 5.19
N PHE A 511 -12.47 -0.59 6.25
CA PHE A 511 -13.26 -1.77 6.58
C PHE A 511 -14.61 -1.77 5.87
N GLN A 512 -15.01 -2.94 5.38
CA GLN A 512 -16.38 -3.28 5.05
C GLN A 512 -16.68 -4.67 5.60
N SER A 513 -17.82 -4.82 6.28
CA SER A 513 -18.26 -6.10 6.81
C SER A 513 -18.67 -7.05 5.68
N THR A 514 -18.37 -8.34 5.83
CA THR A 514 -18.69 -9.38 4.84
C THR A 514 -19.67 -10.40 5.41
N LEU A 515 -20.63 -10.80 4.58
CA LEU A 515 -21.52 -11.95 4.80
C LEU A 515 -21.98 -12.45 3.41
N HIS A 516 -21.63 -13.66 2.99
CA HIS A 516 -22.41 -14.41 2.02
C HIS A 516 -23.09 -15.59 2.72
N GLU A 517 -24.31 -15.90 2.28
CA GLU A 517 -24.88 -17.23 2.44
C GLU A 517 -25.14 -17.81 1.05
N LYS A 518 -25.03 -19.14 0.95
CA LYS A 518 -25.31 -19.96 -0.24
C LYS A 518 -26.42 -19.37 -1.12
N ASN A 519 -26.03 -18.92 -2.32
CA ASN A 519 -26.88 -18.61 -3.48
C ASN A 519 -27.79 -17.37 -3.40
N SER A 520 -27.62 -16.42 -2.47
CA SER A 520 -28.23 -15.08 -2.60
C SER A 520 -27.50 -14.03 -1.74
N ILE A 521 -27.26 -12.85 -2.32
CA ILE A 521 -26.67 -11.69 -1.63
C ILE A 521 -27.69 -11.15 -0.61
N VAL A 522 -27.31 -11.10 0.66
CA VAL A 522 -27.83 -10.09 1.59
C VAL A 522 -26.63 -9.23 1.97
N ASP A 523 -26.50 -8.07 1.31
CA ASP A 523 -25.38 -7.16 1.51
C ASP A 523 -25.35 -6.69 2.97
N LEU A 524 -24.35 -7.10 3.76
CA LEU A 524 -23.97 -6.27 4.90
C LEU A 524 -23.31 -5.01 4.35
N THR A 525 -23.84 -3.87 4.76
CA THR A 525 -23.50 -2.55 4.24
C THR A 525 -22.61 -1.76 5.19
N LEU A 526 -22.36 -2.28 6.40
CA LEU A 526 -21.46 -1.67 7.37
C LEU A 526 -20.06 -1.45 6.78
N LYS A 527 -19.65 -0.19 6.71
CA LYS A 527 -18.30 0.25 6.34
C LYS A 527 -17.77 1.30 7.30
N ALA A 528 -16.46 1.39 7.43
CA ALA A 528 -15.78 2.37 8.28
C ALA A 528 -14.32 2.61 7.84
N LYS A 529 -13.80 3.80 8.13
CA LYS A 529 -12.36 4.12 8.05
C LYS A 529 -11.78 4.16 9.45
N LYS A 530 -10.88 3.24 9.75
CA LYS A 530 -10.29 3.02 11.08
C LYS A 530 -8.80 3.32 10.99
N SER A 531 -8.29 4.17 11.86
CA SER A 531 -6.86 4.49 11.95
C SER A 531 -6.35 4.33 13.37
N TRP A 532 -5.12 3.89 13.50
CA TRP A 532 -4.42 3.80 14.77
C TRP A 532 -3.05 4.49 14.66
N PHE A 533 -2.73 5.31 15.65
CA PHE A 533 -1.49 6.09 15.73
C PHE A 533 -0.75 5.67 17.00
N MET A 534 0.41 5.03 16.83
CA MET A 534 1.19 4.42 17.90
C MET A 534 2.40 5.29 18.21
N PHE A 535 2.40 5.91 19.38
CA PHE A 535 3.48 6.79 19.84
C PHE A 535 4.33 6.12 20.92
N ASP A 536 4.88 6.87 21.86
CA ASP A 536 5.78 6.37 22.89
C ASP A 536 5.06 5.70 24.07
N ASP A 537 3.96 6.27 24.54
CA ASP A 537 3.18 5.70 25.65
C ASP A 537 1.66 5.74 25.49
N GLU A 538 1.18 6.17 24.32
CA GLU A 538 -0.22 6.15 23.93
C GLU A 538 -0.48 5.54 22.53
N ILE A 539 -1.70 5.05 22.36
CA ILE A 539 -2.24 4.65 21.05
C ILE A 539 -3.53 5.41 20.81
N VAL A 540 -3.58 6.23 19.77
CA VAL A 540 -4.81 6.93 19.37
C VAL A 540 -5.56 6.09 18.34
N ALA A 541 -6.85 5.86 18.55
CA ALA A 541 -7.73 5.15 17.61
C ALA A 541 -8.83 6.10 17.12
N LEU A 542 -8.92 6.27 15.79
CA LEU A 542 -9.90 7.12 15.12
C LEU A 542 -10.79 6.31 14.19
N GLY A 543 -12.08 6.63 14.19
CA GLY A 543 -13.07 6.09 13.27
C GLY A 543 -13.84 7.20 12.59
N SER A 544 -14.08 7.04 11.30
CA SER A 544 -14.94 7.93 10.50
C SER A 544 -15.62 7.16 9.38
N ASP A 545 -16.56 7.83 8.67
CA ASP A 545 -17.30 7.23 7.57
C ASP A 545 -18.00 5.92 7.98
N ILE A 546 -18.45 5.85 9.24
CA ILE A 546 -19.17 4.69 9.77
C ILE A 546 -20.59 4.76 9.22
N ASN A 547 -20.88 3.91 8.25
CA ASN A 547 -22.18 3.87 7.58
C ASN A 547 -22.72 2.45 7.58
N SER A 548 -24.02 2.28 7.79
CA SER A 548 -24.72 1.01 7.61
C SER A 548 -26.19 1.27 7.26
N THR A 549 -26.79 0.34 6.54
CA THR A 549 -28.23 0.26 6.23
C THR A 549 -28.83 -1.09 6.65
N ASP A 550 -28.13 -1.84 7.50
CA ASP A 550 -28.42 -3.24 7.84
C ASP A 550 -29.57 -3.41 8.85
N GLY A 551 -30.12 -2.30 9.37
CA GLY A 551 -31.20 -2.32 10.36
C GLY A 551 -30.77 -2.77 11.76
N VAL A 552 -29.48 -2.95 11.99
CA VAL A 552 -28.89 -3.40 13.27
C VAL A 552 -28.09 -2.24 13.89
N THR A 553 -27.97 -2.25 15.22
CA THR A 553 -27.15 -1.27 15.94
C THR A 553 -25.67 -1.49 15.61
N THR A 554 -24.97 -0.43 15.23
CA THR A 554 -23.52 -0.46 14.97
C THR A 554 -22.76 -0.07 16.24
N GLU A 555 -21.73 -0.84 16.57
CA GLU A 555 -20.91 -0.66 17.76
C GLU A 555 -19.44 -0.45 17.39
N THR A 556 -18.67 0.24 18.25
CA THR A 556 -17.20 0.17 18.19
C THR A 556 -16.66 -0.15 19.57
N ILE A 557 -15.90 -1.23 19.66
CA ILE A 557 -15.44 -1.77 20.92
C ILE A 557 -14.12 -1.09 21.29
N ILE A 558 -14.10 -0.45 22.46
CA ILE A 558 -12.90 0.16 23.03
C ILE A 558 -12.11 -0.91 23.78
N GLU A 559 -12.82 -1.74 24.56
CA GLU A 559 -12.23 -2.75 25.41
C GLU A 559 -13.20 -3.91 25.66
N ASN A 560 -12.64 -5.10 25.82
CA ASN A 560 -13.30 -6.30 26.34
C ASN A 560 -12.27 -7.12 27.13
N ARG A 561 -11.90 -6.59 28.30
CA ARG A 561 -10.77 -7.09 29.09
C ARG A 561 -11.21 -8.20 30.02
N LYS A 562 -10.53 -9.36 29.97
CA LYS A 562 -10.61 -10.35 31.05
C LYS A 562 -10.09 -9.74 32.35
N ILE A 563 -10.93 -9.66 33.36
CA ILE A 563 -10.63 -9.11 34.69
C ILE A 563 -10.48 -10.23 35.71
N ASN A 564 -10.04 -9.91 36.92
CA ASN A 564 -9.66 -10.89 37.93
C ASN A 564 -10.80 -11.84 38.30
N SER A 565 -10.47 -12.94 38.99
CA SER A 565 -11.44 -13.99 39.36
C SER A 565 -12.59 -13.49 40.25
N ALA A 566 -12.37 -12.43 41.04
CA ALA A 566 -13.42 -11.78 41.82
C ALA A 566 -14.28 -10.80 41.00
N GLY A 567 -13.87 -10.49 39.77
CA GLY A 567 -14.54 -9.57 38.86
C GLY A 567 -14.51 -8.12 39.32
N ASN A 568 -13.62 -7.74 40.24
CA ASN A 568 -13.73 -6.52 41.03
C ASN A 568 -12.65 -5.46 40.76
N ASN A 569 -11.89 -5.59 39.67
CA ASN A 569 -10.94 -4.56 39.23
C ASN A 569 -11.58 -3.17 39.25
N ALA A 570 -10.93 -2.21 39.90
CA ALA A 570 -11.45 -0.86 40.04
C ALA A 570 -11.64 -0.20 38.67
N LEU A 571 -12.85 0.30 38.39
CA LEU A 571 -13.14 1.12 37.23
C LEU A 571 -13.38 2.55 37.72
N THR A 572 -12.61 3.52 37.24
CA THR A 572 -12.75 4.93 37.61
C THR A 572 -13.06 5.75 36.37
N VAL A 573 -14.16 6.50 36.38
CA VAL A 573 -14.62 7.32 35.26
C VAL A 573 -14.67 8.77 35.71
N ASN A 574 -13.94 9.66 35.02
CA ASN A 574 -13.83 11.07 35.39
C ASN A 574 -13.48 11.28 36.89
N GLY A 575 -12.59 10.44 37.43
CA GLY A 575 -12.16 10.49 38.83
C GLY A 575 -13.14 9.88 39.83
N THR A 576 -14.28 9.36 39.38
CA THR A 576 -15.27 8.70 40.24
C THR A 576 -15.23 7.19 40.06
N THR A 577 -15.01 6.46 41.15
CA THR A 577 -15.04 4.98 41.14
C THR A 577 -16.46 4.48 40.87
N LYS A 578 -16.57 3.51 39.95
CA LYS A 578 -17.80 2.81 39.61
C LYS A 578 -17.97 1.53 40.43
N SER A 579 -19.19 1.00 40.42
CA SER A 579 -19.51 -0.25 41.10
C SER A 579 -18.69 -1.43 40.53
N THR A 580 -18.33 -2.36 41.41
CA THR A 580 -17.64 -3.61 41.09
C THR A 580 -18.60 -4.79 40.93
N SER A 581 -19.92 -4.59 41.02
CA SER A 581 -20.90 -5.66 40.88
C SER A 581 -20.90 -6.27 39.48
N LEU A 582 -20.78 -7.60 39.39
CA LEU A 582 -20.97 -8.35 38.16
C LEU A 582 -22.45 -8.26 37.70
N GLY A 583 -22.65 -8.19 36.38
CA GLY A 583 -23.95 -8.03 35.73
C GLY A 583 -24.39 -6.57 35.55
N LEU A 584 -23.60 -5.58 35.99
CA LEU A 584 -23.96 -4.17 35.87
C LEU A 584 -23.60 -3.62 34.50
N ALA A 585 -24.63 -3.16 33.77
CA ALA A 585 -24.50 -2.33 32.59
C ALA A 585 -24.74 -0.85 32.93
N GLU A 586 -23.93 0.05 32.38
CA GLU A 586 -24.07 1.50 32.57
C GLU A 586 -23.82 2.25 31.25
N THR A 587 -24.62 3.27 30.96
CA THR A 587 -24.34 4.25 29.91
C THR A 587 -23.73 5.50 30.54
N MET A 588 -22.44 5.72 30.31
CA MET A 588 -21.64 6.78 30.91
C MET A 588 -21.51 7.97 29.94
N THR A 589 -22.30 9.03 30.16
CA THR A 589 -22.29 10.24 29.33
C THR A 589 -21.24 11.25 29.80
N GLY A 590 -20.75 12.11 28.90
CA GLY A 590 -19.75 13.14 29.25
C GLY A 590 -18.43 12.56 29.76
N THR A 591 -18.08 11.36 29.29
CA THR A 591 -16.88 10.63 29.72
C THR A 591 -15.66 11.26 29.04
N ASN A 592 -14.75 11.84 29.83
CA ASN A 592 -13.49 12.39 29.35
C ASN A 592 -12.36 11.35 29.45
N TYR A 593 -12.35 10.57 30.53
CA TYR A 593 -11.40 9.48 30.71
C TYR A 593 -11.95 8.37 31.60
N ILE A 594 -11.41 7.17 31.40
CA ILE A 594 -11.63 5.96 32.18
C ILE A 594 -10.26 5.39 32.59
N HIS A 595 -10.17 4.83 33.79
CA HIS A 595 -9.08 3.98 34.24
C HIS A 595 -9.64 2.63 34.70
N LEU A 596 -9.03 1.55 34.23
CA LEU A 596 -9.26 0.19 34.68
C LEU A 596 -8.02 -0.30 35.41
N GLY A 597 -8.17 -0.66 36.69
CA GLY A 597 -7.11 -1.29 37.47
C GLY A 597 -6.75 -2.67 36.92
N GLY A 598 -5.47 -2.96 36.81
CA GLY A 598 -4.95 -4.21 36.28
C GLY A 598 -5.20 -5.43 37.17
N ASN A 599 -5.09 -6.64 36.59
CA ASN A 599 -5.08 -7.89 37.36
C ASN A 599 -3.78 -8.03 38.19
N VAL A 600 -2.70 -7.42 37.70
CA VAL A 600 -1.38 -7.39 38.35
C VAL A 600 -0.75 -5.98 38.24
N SER A 601 0.35 -5.75 38.95
CA SER A 601 1.08 -4.49 38.83
C SER A 601 1.69 -4.33 37.43
N GLY A 602 1.56 -3.13 36.84
CA GLY A 602 1.98 -2.86 35.47
C GLY A 602 1.03 -3.46 34.42
N SER A 603 -0.24 -3.64 34.76
CA SER A 603 -1.29 -4.02 33.81
C SER A 603 -2.53 -3.11 33.89
N ASP A 604 -2.41 -1.92 34.47
CA ASP A 604 -3.45 -0.88 34.44
C ASP A 604 -3.66 -0.38 33.01
N ILE A 605 -4.88 0.05 32.68
CA ILE A 605 -5.18 0.62 31.36
C ILE A 605 -6.00 1.90 31.53
N GLY A 606 -5.50 2.99 30.97
CA GLY A 606 -6.24 4.24 30.82
C GLY A 606 -6.88 4.36 29.44
N TYR A 607 -8.00 5.06 29.39
CA TYR A 607 -8.72 5.40 28.17
C TYR A 607 -9.06 6.88 28.22
N TYR A 608 -8.60 7.67 27.24
CA TYR A 608 -8.93 9.09 27.12
C TYR A 608 -9.81 9.33 25.88
N PHE A 609 -10.80 10.21 26.01
CA PHE A 609 -11.80 10.50 24.99
C PHE A 609 -11.74 11.99 24.61
N PRO A 610 -11.01 12.35 23.54
CA PRO A 610 -10.90 13.73 23.08
C PRO A 610 -12.28 14.36 22.84
N GLY A 611 -12.57 15.48 23.51
CA GLY A 611 -13.86 16.18 23.40
C GLY A 611 -15.01 15.57 24.23
N GLY A 612 -14.76 14.46 24.93
CA GLY A 612 -15.76 13.73 25.72
C GLY A 612 -16.65 12.81 24.88
N ALA A 613 -17.13 11.71 25.46
CA ALA A 613 -17.94 10.71 24.77
C ALA A 613 -19.04 10.11 25.65
N THR A 614 -20.00 9.44 25.01
CA THR A 614 -20.94 8.53 25.68
C THR A 614 -20.45 7.10 25.50
N ILE A 615 -20.09 6.45 26.60
CA ILE A 615 -19.50 5.11 26.62
C ILE A 615 -20.45 4.15 27.32
N LYS A 616 -20.79 3.04 26.67
CA LYS A 616 -21.47 1.93 27.35
C LYS A 616 -20.43 1.06 28.04
N GLY A 617 -20.68 0.71 29.28
CA GLY A 617 -19.87 -0.19 30.10
C GLY A 617 -20.68 -1.38 30.57
N LEU A 618 -20.09 -2.58 30.54
CA LEU A 618 -20.67 -3.80 31.08
C LEU A 618 -19.60 -4.60 31.80
N ARG A 619 -19.84 -4.86 33.09
CA ARG A 619 -19.04 -5.79 33.90
C ARG A 619 -19.82 -7.08 34.06
N GLU A 620 -19.31 -8.21 33.58
CA GLU A 620 -20.04 -9.48 33.61
C GLU A 620 -19.14 -10.70 33.83
N ALA A 621 -19.73 -11.77 34.37
CA ALA A 621 -19.15 -13.11 34.33
C ALA A 621 -19.71 -13.83 33.11
N ARG A 622 -18.85 -14.45 32.32
CA ARG A 622 -19.22 -15.18 31.10
C ARG A 622 -18.81 -16.64 31.23
N ILE A 623 -19.69 -17.51 30.77
CA ILE A 623 -19.51 -18.96 30.76
C ILE A 623 -19.42 -19.41 29.30
N GLY A 624 -18.49 -20.31 29.01
CA GLY A 624 -18.39 -20.99 27.74
C GLY A 624 -17.42 -22.17 27.81
N SER A 625 -17.47 -23.02 26.79
CA SER A 625 -16.63 -24.21 26.65
C SER A 625 -15.79 -24.12 25.37
N TRP A 626 -14.67 -24.83 25.32
CA TRP A 626 -13.86 -24.90 24.10
C TRP A 626 -14.61 -25.56 22.94
N ASN A 627 -15.52 -26.49 23.25
CA ASN A 627 -16.43 -27.09 22.28
C ASN A 627 -17.36 -26.07 21.58
N ASP A 628 -17.65 -24.92 22.21
CA ASP A 628 -18.49 -23.86 21.59
C ASP A 628 -17.78 -23.15 20.43
N ILE A 629 -16.44 -23.18 20.43
CA ILE A 629 -15.59 -22.53 19.43
C ILE A 629 -14.76 -23.52 18.60
N ASN A 630 -14.78 -24.82 18.94
CA ASN A 630 -14.04 -25.86 18.24
C ASN A 630 -14.87 -27.17 18.21
N GLY A 631 -15.28 -27.58 17.02
CA GLY A 631 -16.12 -28.78 16.84
C GLY A 631 -15.38 -30.12 16.85
N ASN A 632 -14.05 -30.15 17.01
CA ASN A 632 -13.23 -31.36 16.94
C ASN A 632 -12.89 -31.90 18.34
N ASP A 633 -13.80 -32.68 18.94
CA ASP A 633 -13.61 -33.37 20.23
C ASP A 633 -13.03 -32.49 21.36
N ALA A 634 -13.30 -31.18 21.31
CA ALA A 634 -12.83 -30.24 22.32
C ALA A 634 -13.58 -30.44 23.65
N PRO A 635 -12.95 -30.13 24.80
CA PRO A 635 -13.58 -30.28 26.10
C PRO A 635 -14.90 -29.50 26.19
N THR A 636 -15.95 -30.19 26.61
CA THR A 636 -17.28 -29.63 26.91
C THR A 636 -17.35 -29.03 28.32
N THR A 637 -16.21 -28.94 29.02
CA THR A 637 -16.15 -28.35 30.36
C THR A 637 -16.45 -26.86 30.28
N ASP A 638 -17.38 -26.40 31.10
CA ASP A 638 -17.70 -24.98 31.23
C ASP A 638 -16.61 -24.24 32.02
N TYR A 639 -16.10 -23.17 31.42
CA TYR A 639 -15.20 -22.23 32.08
C TYR A 639 -15.91 -20.91 32.32
N THR A 640 -15.70 -20.31 33.50
CA THR A 640 -16.21 -18.97 33.83
C THR A 640 -15.06 -17.98 33.92
N ARG A 641 -15.14 -16.87 33.19
CA ARG A 641 -14.23 -15.72 33.33
C ARG A 641 -15.00 -14.41 33.41
N ASN A 642 -14.41 -13.40 34.03
CA ASN A 642 -15.04 -12.10 34.23
C ASN A 642 -14.50 -11.10 33.21
N TYR A 643 -15.33 -10.17 32.74
CA TYR A 643 -14.98 -9.20 31.72
C TYR A 643 -15.42 -7.78 32.06
N MET A 644 -14.61 -6.80 31.64
CA MET A 644 -14.99 -5.40 31.52
C MET A 644 -15.09 -5.03 30.03
N ASN A 645 -16.31 -4.75 29.57
CA ASN A 645 -16.63 -4.34 28.21
C ASN A 645 -16.89 -2.82 28.16
N LEU A 646 -16.23 -2.12 27.25
CA LEU A 646 -16.42 -0.69 26.98
C LEU A 646 -16.62 -0.46 25.48
N TRP A 647 -17.67 0.25 25.06
CA TRP A 647 -17.92 0.48 23.64
C TRP A 647 -18.69 1.78 23.34
N PHE A 648 -18.56 2.25 22.11
CA PHE A 648 -19.40 3.26 21.49
C PHE A 648 -20.64 2.60 20.85
N ASP A 649 -21.79 3.24 21.00
CA ASP A 649 -23.02 2.91 20.28
C ASP A 649 -23.28 3.99 19.21
N HIS A 650 -23.23 3.59 17.94
CA HIS A 650 -23.45 4.48 16.78
C HIS A 650 -24.93 4.52 16.34
N GLY A 651 -25.79 3.79 17.04
CA GLY A 651 -27.20 3.62 16.71
C GLY A 651 -27.44 2.65 15.55
N VAL A 652 -28.71 2.53 15.16
CA VAL A 652 -29.14 1.77 13.99
C VAL A 652 -28.95 2.61 12.74
N ASN A 653 -28.40 2.01 11.69
CA ASN A 653 -28.15 2.66 10.40
C ASN A 653 -27.43 4.02 10.52
N PRO A 654 -26.24 4.06 11.15
CA PRO A 654 -25.47 5.29 11.21
C PRO A 654 -25.17 5.80 9.79
N THR A 655 -25.13 7.12 9.65
CA THR A 655 -24.63 7.81 8.45
C THR A 655 -23.49 8.71 8.88
N ASN A 656 -22.28 8.47 8.35
CA ASN A 656 -21.06 9.18 8.69
C ASN A 656 -20.78 9.24 10.22
N GLY A 657 -21.01 8.13 10.92
CA GLY A 657 -20.64 7.98 12.32
C GLY A 657 -19.12 8.09 12.52
N THR A 658 -18.69 8.47 13.73
CA THR A 658 -17.28 8.66 14.07
C THR A 658 -16.99 8.19 15.50
N TYR A 659 -15.73 7.88 15.80
CA TYR A 659 -15.23 7.73 17.17
C TYR A 659 -13.80 8.24 17.30
N SER A 660 -13.39 8.56 18.52
CA SER A 660 -12.01 8.83 18.87
C SER A 660 -11.73 8.45 20.33
N TYR A 661 -10.67 7.68 20.56
CA TYR A 661 -10.19 7.37 21.91
C TYR A 661 -8.67 7.16 21.89
N VAL A 662 -8.06 7.21 23.08
CA VAL A 662 -6.63 7.01 23.30
C VAL A 662 -6.45 5.95 24.37
N LEU A 663 -5.70 4.89 24.05
CA LEU A 663 -5.25 3.91 25.03
C LEU A 663 -3.98 4.42 25.72
N LEU A 664 -3.95 4.29 27.04
CA LEU A 664 -2.85 4.72 27.91
C LEU A 664 -2.40 3.53 28.78
N PRO A 665 -1.63 2.58 28.22
CA PRO A 665 -1.20 1.40 28.96
C PRO A 665 -0.36 1.77 30.19
N ASN A 666 -0.50 1.00 31.25
CA ASN A 666 0.30 1.06 32.48
C ASN A 666 0.26 2.39 33.24
N LYS A 667 -0.69 3.28 32.94
CA LYS A 667 -0.91 4.52 33.68
C LYS A 667 -1.91 4.31 34.83
N THR A 668 -1.53 4.79 36.01
CA THR A 668 -2.43 4.87 37.17
C THR A 668 -3.59 5.82 36.92
N SER A 669 -4.68 5.70 37.69
CA SER A 669 -5.84 6.60 37.62
C SER A 669 -5.47 8.10 37.64
N THR A 670 -4.50 8.49 38.49
CA THR A 670 -4.01 9.88 38.57
C THR A 670 -3.22 10.31 37.33
N GLN A 671 -2.41 9.42 36.76
CA GLN A 671 -1.68 9.71 35.51
C GLN A 671 -2.63 9.84 34.33
N VAL A 672 -3.69 9.01 34.27
CA VAL A 672 -4.74 9.12 33.25
C VAL A 672 -5.48 10.45 33.36
N ALA A 673 -5.88 10.84 34.57
CA ALA A 673 -6.51 12.14 34.82
C ALA A 673 -5.58 13.32 34.43
N SER A 674 -4.28 13.19 34.70
CA SER A 674 -3.27 14.19 34.34
C SER A 674 -3.11 14.30 32.81
N TYR A 675 -3.07 13.16 32.10
CA TYR A 675 -3.05 13.14 30.64
C TYR A 675 -4.31 13.79 30.06
N ALA A 676 -5.49 13.45 30.58
CA ALA A 676 -6.75 14.04 30.11
C ALA A 676 -6.84 15.56 30.33
N ALA A 677 -6.18 16.08 31.37
CA ALA A 677 -6.11 17.52 31.63
C ALA A 677 -5.13 18.27 30.71
N SER A 678 -4.14 17.58 30.13
CA SER A 678 -3.13 18.16 29.24
C SER A 678 -2.63 17.07 28.28
N PRO A 679 -3.45 16.67 27.29
CA PRO A 679 -3.10 15.57 26.40
C PRO A 679 -1.94 15.98 25.51
N ASN A 680 -1.01 15.05 25.29
CA ASN A 680 0.13 15.31 24.41
C ASN A 680 -0.23 15.16 22.93
N ILE A 681 -1.42 14.64 22.62
CA ILE A 681 -1.93 14.49 21.25
C ILE A 681 -2.89 15.61 20.85
N THR A 682 -2.96 15.88 19.55
CA THR A 682 -3.96 16.72 18.90
C THR A 682 -4.50 16.02 17.67
N ILE A 683 -5.81 15.77 17.63
CA ILE A 683 -6.48 15.29 16.41
C ILE A 683 -6.56 16.46 15.44
N LEU A 684 -5.90 16.34 14.29
CA LEU A 684 -5.89 17.35 13.24
C LEU A 684 -7.06 17.18 12.28
N GLU A 685 -7.44 15.93 12.00
CA GLU A 685 -8.62 15.59 11.21
C GLU A 685 -9.12 14.19 11.57
N ASN A 686 -10.43 13.99 11.57
CA ASN A 686 -11.07 12.67 11.61
C ASN A 686 -12.27 12.67 10.65
N SER A 687 -12.00 12.47 9.36
CA SER A 687 -13.01 12.55 8.29
C SER A 687 -12.87 11.40 7.30
N ASN A 688 -13.84 11.28 6.38
CA ASN A 688 -13.78 10.33 5.28
C ASN A 688 -12.70 10.66 4.21
N GLN A 689 -12.03 11.81 4.30
CA GLN A 689 -10.94 12.19 3.39
C GLN A 689 -9.57 11.88 4.00
N ALA A 690 -9.41 12.12 5.31
CA ALA A 690 -8.17 11.85 6.03
C ALA A 690 -8.41 11.69 7.53
N GLN A 691 -7.52 10.96 8.19
CA GLN A 691 -7.43 10.86 9.64
C GLN A 691 -6.00 11.19 10.06
N ALA A 692 -5.83 12.14 10.99
CA ALA A 692 -4.53 12.68 11.33
C ALA A 692 -4.42 13.04 12.81
N VAL A 693 -3.28 12.69 13.41
CA VAL A 693 -2.95 12.98 14.81
C VAL A 693 -1.52 13.49 14.91
N LYS A 694 -1.35 14.58 15.65
CA LYS A 694 -0.03 15.08 16.06
C LYS A 694 0.21 14.73 17.52
N GLU A 695 1.32 14.07 17.81
CA GLU A 695 1.90 14.02 19.14
C GLU A 695 2.88 15.20 19.28
N THR A 696 2.64 16.03 20.29
CA THR A 696 3.25 17.35 20.41
C THR A 696 4.61 17.32 21.10
N GLY A 697 4.86 16.37 22.01
CA GLY A 697 6.13 16.26 22.73
C GLY A 697 7.28 15.73 21.88
N LEU A 698 7.00 14.76 21.02
CA LEU A 698 7.89 14.11 20.06
C LEU A 698 8.01 14.89 18.75
N GLY A 699 7.07 15.82 18.49
CA GLY A 699 6.99 16.54 17.22
C GLY A 699 6.62 15.65 16.05
N ILE A 700 5.82 14.61 16.29
CA ILE A 700 5.43 13.60 15.30
C ILE A 700 4.00 13.84 14.84
N THR A 701 3.74 13.75 13.53
CA THR A 701 2.37 13.77 12.98
C THR A 701 2.18 12.56 12.08
N GLY A 702 1.20 11.71 12.39
CA GLY A 702 0.74 10.62 11.53
C GLY A 702 -0.54 10.99 10.79
N ILE A 703 -0.68 10.54 9.54
CA ILE A 703 -1.80 10.86 8.65
C ILE A 703 -2.10 9.66 7.75
N ASN A 704 -3.37 9.24 7.69
CA ASN A 704 -3.88 8.38 6.62
C ASN A 704 -4.75 9.21 5.68
N PHE A 705 -4.43 9.19 4.38
CA PHE A 705 -5.20 9.80 3.31
C PHE A 705 -6.01 8.73 2.58
N TRP A 706 -7.33 8.92 2.49
CA TRP A 706 -8.26 7.87 2.08
C TRP A 706 -8.69 7.92 0.62
N GLN A 707 -8.21 8.91 -0.15
CA GLN A 707 -8.72 9.20 -1.49
C GLN A 707 -7.56 9.42 -2.46
N ASP A 708 -7.75 8.99 -3.70
CA ASP A 708 -6.85 9.30 -4.81
C ASP A 708 -7.14 10.71 -5.35
N ALA A 709 -7.00 11.68 -4.45
CA ALA A 709 -7.24 13.09 -4.69
C ALA A 709 -6.36 13.96 -3.79
N ARG A 710 -6.02 15.16 -4.27
CA ARG A 710 -5.21 16.12 -3.51
C ARG A 710 -5.91 16.53 -2.22
N LYS A 711 -5.31 16.20 -1.07
CA LYS A 711 -5.81 16.51 0.26
C LYS A 711 -4.67 17.03 1.14
N THR A 712 -4.94 18.09 1.91
CA THR A 712 -3.99 18.69 2.85
C THR A 712 -4.49 18.58 4.28
N VAL A 713 -3.65 18.09 5.19
CA VAL A 713 -3.91 18.02 6.64
C VAL A 713 -2.62 18.30 7.39
N GLY A 714 -2.64 19.11 8.45
CA GLY A 714 -1.45 19.36 9.26
C GLY A 714 -0.26 19.99 8.53
N GLY A 715 -0.51 20.65 7.39
CA GLY A 715 0.55 21.18 6.53
C GLY A 715 1.22 20.15 5.62
N VAL A 716 0.74 18.89 5.59
CA VAL A 716 1.16 17.85 4.65
C VAL A 716 0.06 17.65 3.62
N THR A 717 0.42 17.59 2.36
CA THR A 717 -0.46 17.35 1.23
C THR A 717 -0.05 16.05 0.53
N SER A 718 -1.02 15.16 0.29
CA SER A 718 -0.89 13.97 -0.56
C SER A 718 -1.85 14.11 -1.75
N ASP A 719 -1.47 13.61 -2.93
CA ASP A 719 -2.35 13.50 -4.10
C ASP A 719 -3.03 12.13 -4.27
N SER A 720 -2.58 11.13 -3.52
CA SER A 720 -3.10 9.76 -3.57
C SER A 720 -3.48 9.22 -2.19
N LYS A 721 -4.15 8.06 -2.17
CA LYS A 721 -4.22 7.21 -0.97
C LYS A 721 -2.81 6.96 -0.46
N SER A 722 -2.58 7.21 0.83
CA SER A 722 -1.26 7.05 1.43
C SER A 722 -1.33 7.00 2.95
N SER A 723 -0.32 6.40 3.56
CA SER A 723 -0.02 6.58 4.98
C SER A 723 1.27 7.39 5.11
N VAL A 724 1.23 8.46 5.90
CA VAL A 724 2.33 9.41 6.05
C VAL A 724 2.61 9.66 7.52
N MET A 725 3.88 9.61 7.91
CA MET A 725 4.33 10.05 9.22
C MET A 725 5.46 11.06 9.08
N THR A 726 5.40 12.14 9.84
CA THR A 726 6.42 13.18 9.86
C THR A 726 6.99 13.34 11.25
N ARG A 727 8.26 13.72 11.35
CA ARG A 727 8.90 14.10 12.60
C ARG A 727 9.70 15.38 12.42
N GLU A 728 9.43 16.34 13.29
CA GLU A 728 10.12 17.62 13.31
C GLU A 728 10.99 17.76 14.55
N THR A 729 12.25 18.16 14.35
CA THR A 729 13.13 18.63 15.42
C THR A 729 13.55 20.08 15.14
N ALA A 730 14.36 20.66 16.03
CA ALA A 730 14.94 21.98 15.80
C ALA A 730 15.87 22.03 14.58
N SER A 731 16.52 20.91 14.22
CA SER A 731 17.55 20.85 13.18
C SER A 731 17.11 20.14 11.90
N ASP A 732 16.14 19.23 11.99
CA ASP A 732 15.74 18.37 10.87
C ASP A 732 14.23 18.11 10.79
N PHE A 733 13.81 17.65 9.62
CA PHE A 733 12.44 17.25 9.34
C PHE A 733 12.46 15.96 8.52
N GLU A 734 11.83 14.91 9.04
CA GLU A 734 11.76 13.59 8.42
C GLU A 734 10.33 13.27 8.01
N VAL A 735 10.17 12.62 6.86
CA VAL A 735 8.89 12.15 6.33
C VAL A 735 9.02 10.71 5.91
N SER A 736 8.08 9.87 6.33
CA SER A 736 7.88 8.51 5.87
C SER A 736 6.54 8.41 5.15
N VAL A 737 6.53 7.70 4.02
CA VAL A 737 5.35 7.54 3.14
C VAL A 737 5.24 6.08 2.74
N SER A 738 4.05 5.50 2.79
CA SER A 738 3.75 4.22 2.14
C SER A 738 2.46 4.32 1.32
N ASP A 739 2.29 3.35 0.42
CA ASP A 739 1.01 3.04 -0.21
C ASP A 739 0.40 1.79 0.46
N PRO A 740 -0.56 1.95 1.39
CA PRO A 740 -1.23 0.82 2.02
C PRO A 740 -2.14 0.01 1.08
N THR A 741 -2.43 0.51 -0.12
CA THR A 741 -3.22 -0.25 -1.11
C THR A 741 -2.38 -1.33 -1.77
N GLN A 742 -1.07 -1.09 -1.91
CA GLN A 742 -0.13 -1.91 -2.69
C GLN A 742 -0.46 -1.99 -4.19
N ASP A 743 -1.42 -1.20 -4.65
CA ASP A 743 -1.94 -1.21 -6.03
C ASP A 743 -1.50 0.03 -6.82
N ASN A 744 -0.94 1.06 -6.17
CA ASN A 744 -0.47 2.23 -6.89
C ASN A 744 0.79 1.88 -7.69
N THR A 745 0.61 1.76 -9.01
CA THR A 745 1.67 1.45 -9.97
C THR A 745 2.47 2.69 -10.42
N GLY A 746 2.13 3.87 -9.90
CA GLY A 746 2.74 5.16 -10.22
C GLY A 746 3.47 5.79 -9.04
N HIS A 747 3.16 7.07 -8.78
CA HIS A 747 3.82 7.85 -7.75
C HIS A 747 2.83 8.37 -6.70
N ILE A 748 3.34 8.68 -5.52
CA ILE A 748 2.68 9.54 -4.53
C ILE A 748 3.46 10.86 -4.46
N TYR A 749 2.78 11.98 -4.72
CA TYR A 749 3.34 13.31 -4.55
C TYR A 749 3.04 13.85 -3.15
N ILE A 750 4.09 14.26 -2.45
CA ILE A 750 4.01 14.88 -1.14
C ILE A 750 4.49 16.32 -1.21
N GLU A 751 3.66 17.23 -0.69
CA GLU A 751 4.04 18.60 -0.39
C GLU A 751 3.94 18.84 1.12
N VAL A 752 4.95 19.48 1.70
CA VAL A 752 4.93 19.92 3.10
C VAL A 752 5.08 21.43 3.13
N ALA A 753 4.18 22.11 3.85
CA ALA A 753 4.10 23.56 4.01
C ALA A 753 5.24 24.12 4.88
N LYS A 754 6.48 23.77 4.55
CA LYS A 754 7.71 24.08 5.28
C LYS A 754 8.88 24.20 4.31
N SER A 755 9.84 25.07 4.61
CA SER A 755 11.10 25.13 3.87
C SER A 755 12.15 24.24 4.52
N ALA A 756 12.92 23.52 3.70
CA ALA A 756 14.19 22.93 4.11
C ALA A 756 15.37 23.70 3.52
N LYS A 757 16.51 23.58 4.20
CA LYS A 757 17.79 24.12 3.76
C LYS A 757 18.53 23.13 2.87
N ASN A 758 18.54 21.85 3.21
CA ASN A 758 19.30 20.82 2.47
C ASN A 758 18.68 19.42 2.67
N LEU A 759 19.15 18.46 1.87
CA LEU A 759 18.85 17.04 2.04
C LEU A 759 19.86 16.40 3.01
N ILE A 760 19.39 15.60 3.96
CA ILE A 760 20.23 14.78 4.83
C ILE A 760 20.31 13.35 4.27
N SER A 761 19.16 12.74 4.00
CA SER A 761 19.06 11.38 3.44
C SER A 761 17.71 11.16 2.76
N LYS A 762 17.63 10.16 1.89
CA LYS A 762 16.40 9.68 1.26
C LYS A 762 16.54 8.23 0.82
N ASP A 763 15.43 7.53 0.68
CA ASP A 763 15.40 6.26 -0.04
C ASP A 763 15.49 6.47 -1.56
N ASP A 764 15.87 5.41 -2.28
CA ASP A 764 16.15 5.47 -3.72
C ASP A 764 14.91 5.87 -4.54
N ALA A 765 13.74 5.37 -4.16
CA ALA A 765 12.48 5.65 -4.84
C ALA A 765 11.97 7.09 -4.65
N VAL A 766 12.59 7.88 -3.77
CA VAL A 766 12.21 9.27 -3.50
C VAL A 766 12.93 10.20 -4.49
N THR A 767 12.17 11.06 -5.16
CA THR A 767 12.70 12.13 -6.02
C THR A 767 12.34 13.50 -5.43
N ILE A 768 13.35 14.31 -5.10
CA ILE A 768 13.15 15.66 -4.56
C ILE A 768 12.80 16.62 -5.70
N LEU A 769 11.75 17.41 -5.51
CA LEU A 769 11.26 18.39 -6.47
C LEU A 769 11.51 19.82 -6.01
N GLN A 770 11.47 20.08 -4.70
CA GLN A 770 11.62 21.42 -4.15
C GLN A 770 12.06 21.37 -2.68
N TYR A 771 12.98 22.26 -2.28
CA TYR A 771 13.36 22.48 -0.88
C TYR A 771 12.63 23.68 -0.27
N SER A 772 12.45 24.75 -1.04
CA SER A 772 11.83 26.01 -0.58
C SER A 772 11.00 26.67 -1.70
N PRO A 773 9.95 27.46 -1.38
CA PRO A 773 9.46 27.81 -0.05
C PRO A 773 8.69 26.67 0.66
N THR A 774 8.25 25.65 -0.09
CA THR A 774 7.68 24.41 0.44
C THR A 774 8.53 23.20 0.05
N LEU A 775 8.52 22.16 0.86
CA LEU A 775 9.13 20.87 0.54
C LEU A 775 8.22 20.14 -0.44
N LYS A 776 8.77 19.65 -1.55
CA LYS A 776 8.05 18.81 -2.51
C LYS A 776 8.91 17.65 -2.92
N PHE A 777 8.34 16.46 -2.92
CA PHE A 777 8.97 15.26 -3.44
C PHE A 777 7.90 14.30 -3.95
N LYS A 778 8.31 13.31 -4.74
CA LYS A 778 7.45 12.19 -5.13
C LYS A 778 8.13 10.87 -4.79
N VAL A 779 7.32 9.84 -4.55
CA VAL A 779 7.76 8.50 -4.22
C VAL A 779 7.25 7.54 -5.29
N ASN A 780 8.13 6.78 -5.93
CA ASN A 780 7.71 5.68 -6.80
C ASN A 780 7.32 4.47 -5.92
N VAL A 781 6.03 4.13 -5.95
CA VAL A 781 5.44 3.08 -5.10
C VAL A 781 5.06 1.83 -5.87
N LYS A 782 5.42 1.76 -7.16
CA LYS A 782 5.27 0.55 -7.96
C LYS A 782 6.02 -0.61 -7.28
N ASP A 783 5.33 -1.74 -7.16
CA ASP A 783 5.85 -2.97 -6.54
C ASP A 783 6.37 -2.73 -5.11
N SER A 784 5.80 -1.74 -4.39
CA SER A 784 6.25 -1.38 -3.04
C SER A 784 5.92 -2.45 -2.00
N ALA A 785 4.92 -3.29 -2.25
CA ALA A 785 4.35 -4.23 -1.29
C ALA A 785 4.03 -3.56 0.07
N GLY A 786 3.56 -2.31 0.04
CA GLY A 786 3.18 -1.55 1.23
C GLY A 786 4.33 -1.05 2.10
N LYS A 787 5.58 -1.16 1.64
CA LYS A 787 6.75 -0.69 2.42
C LYS A 787 6.78 0.84 2.57
N ALA A 788 7.41 1.28 3.65
CA ALA A 788 7.63 2.70 3.93
C ALA A 788 8.88 3.24 3.22
N TYR A 789 8.77 4.43 2.65
CA TYR A 789 9.85 5.19 2.03
C TYR A 789 10.10 6.48 2.81
N LYS A 790 11.35 6.71 3.20
CA LYS A 790 11.77 7.77 4.11
C LYS A 790 12.63 8.82 3.42
N VAL A 791 12.47 10.07 3.85
CA VAL A 791 13.30 11.22 3.45
C VAL A 791 13.50 12.16 4.62
N LYS A 792 14.73 12.65 4.78
CA LYS A 792 15.12 13.53 5.88
C LYS A 792 15.82 14.77 5.36
N PHE A 793 15.38 15.92 5.85
CA PHE A 793 15.83 17.25 5.44
C PHE A 793 16.43 18.03 6.60
N GLY A 794 17.45 18.85 6.31
CA GLY A 794 18.00 19.82 7.27
C GLY A 794 17.20 21.11 7.26
N LEU A 795 16.82 21.60 8.44
CA LEU A 795 16.13 22.89 8.64
C LEU A 795 17.10 24.05 8.90
N THR A 796 18.35 23.73 9.22
CA THR A 796 19.44 24.68 9.47
C THR A 796 20.54 24.57 8.42
N GLY A 797 21.40 25.58 8.35
CA GLY A 797 22.54 25.62 7.43
C GLY A 797 22.25 26.36 6.12
N THR A 798 23.14 26.18 5.15
CA THR A 798 23.08 26.86 3.84
C THR A 798 21.92 26.35 3.00
N GLN A 799 21.21 27.25 2.33
CA GLN A 799 20.14 26.91 1.41
C GLN A 799 20.70 26.26 0.13
N THR A 800 20.40 24.98 -0.05
CA THR A 800 20.55 24.28 -1.32
C THR A 800 19.54 24.84 -2.32
N ALA A 801 20.00 25.08 -3.55
CA ALA A 801 19.14 25.49 -4.65
C ALA A 801 18.08 24.41 -4.92
N ASN A 802 16.88 24.82 -5.33
CA ASN A 802 15.87 23.87 -5.77
C ASN A 802 16.38 23.08 -6.98
N PRO A 803 16.05 21.78 -7.08
CA PRO A 803 16.25 21.02 -8.31
C PRO A 803 15.62 21.74 -9.52
N ALA A 804 16.18 21.53 -10.71
CA ALA A 804 15.55 22.02 -11.93
C ALA A 804 14.17 21.34 -12.11
N PRO A 805 13.16 22.04 -12.66
CA PRO A 805 11.87 21.43 -12.96
C PRO A 805 12.04 20.19 -13.84
N ILE A 806 11.36 19.09 -13.50
CA ILE A 806 11.34 17.89 -14.33
C ILE A 806 10.64 18.25 -15.64
N PRO A 807 11.28 18.07 -16.82
CA PRO A 807 10.65 18.38 -18.10
C PRO A 807 9.46 17.44 -18.35
N MET A 808 8.47 17.94 -19.11
CA MET A 808 7.41 17.07 -19.63
C MET A 808 8.03 15.98 -20.52
N PRO A 809 7.66 14.70 -20.36
CA PRO A 809 7.99 13.66 -21.31
C PRO A 809 7.53 14.03 -22.73
N ASN A 810 8.36 13.73 -23.73
CA ASN A 810 8.00 13.97 -25.13
C ASN A 810 6.79 13.12 -25.55
N LEU A 811 6.76 11.86 -25.11
CA LEU A 811 5.71 10.87 -25.35
C LEU A 811 5.47 10.07 -24.06
N TYR A 812 4.24 9.62 -23.87
CA TYR A 812 3.87 8.61 -22.89
C TYR A 812 3.47 7.33 -23.65
N GLU A 813 4.43 6.41 -23.83
CA GLU A 813 4.20 5.16 -24.57
C GLU A 813 3.17 4.30 -23.84
N ALA A 814 2.07 3.95 -24.52
CA ALA A 814 0.91 3.32 -23.89
C ALA A 814 1.27 1.95 -23.28
N GLU A 815 2.17 1.20 -23.91
CA GLU A 815 2.65 -0.10 -23.43
C GLU A 815 3.57 -0.03 -22.20
N THR A 816 3.99 1.18 -21.81
CA THR A 816 4.84 1.40 -20.61
C THR A 816 4.09 2.13 -19.50
N LEU A 817 2.94 2.73 -19.81
CA LEU A 817 2.15 3.45 -18.84
C LEU A 817 1.60 2.51 -17.77
N PRO A 818 1.73 2.86 -16.48
CA PRO A 818 1.10 2.10 -15.42
C PRO A 818 -0.43 2.08 -15.58
N ILE A 819 -1.02 0.89 -15.54
CA ILE A 819 -2.48 0.73 -15.55
C ILE A 819 -2.96 0.80 -14.10
N HIS A 820 -3.95 1.67 -13.86
CA HIS A 820 -4.62 1.81 -12.58
C HIS A 820 -5.82 0.86 -12.48
N LEU A 821 -6.64 0.80 -13.53
CA LEU A 821 -7.83 -0.05 -13.56
C LEU A 821 -8.22 -0.40 -15.01
N MET A 822 -8.83 -1.56 -15.22
CA MET A 822 -9.37 -1.96 -16.52
C MET A 822 -10.53 -2.96 -16.35
N THR A 823 -11.44 -3.01 -17.32
CA THR A 823 -12.52 -4.00 -17.36
C THR A 823 -12.13 -5.29 -18.08
N ASP A 824 -11.20 -5.19 -19.03
CA ASP A 824 -10.78 -6.27 -19.92
C ASP A 824 -9.25 -6.33 -20.02
N GLY A 825 -8.75 -7.39 -20.65
CA GLY A 825 -7.32 -7.58 -20.86
C GLY A 825 -6.71 -6.61 -21.87
N ILE A 826 -5.38 -6.55 -21.85
CA ILE A 826 -4.55 -5.83 -22.81
C ILE A 826 -3.54 -6.79 -23.45
N ASN A 827 -3.01 -6.42 -24.62
CA ASN A 827 -1.87 -7.08 -25.25
C ASN A 827 -0.88 -6.05 -25.79
N VAL A 828 0.40 -6.28 -25.56
CA VAL A 828 1.47 -5.50 -26.20
C VAL A 828 1.87 -6.20 -27.50
N TYR A 829 1.84 -5.47 -28.62
CA TYR A 829 2.23 -5.97 -29.94
C TYR A 829 3.48 -5.26 -30.43
N ASN A 830 4.38 -5.98 -31.09
CA ASN A 830 5.48 -5.36 -31.82
C ASN A 830 4.97 -4.85 -33.18
N ASP A 831 5.28 -3.60 -33.52
CA ASP A 831 4.91 -2.98 -34.79
C ASP A 831 5.94 -1.91 -35.17
N ALA A 832 6.64 -2.10 -36.28
CA ALA A 832 7.69 -1.18 -36.74
C ALA A 832 7.14 0.21 -37.14
N SER A 833 5.82 0.34 -37.31
CA SER A 833 5.17 1.61 -37.59
C SER A 833 4.70 2.37 -36.34
N ALA A 834 4.76 1.74 -35.16
CA ALA A 834 4.43 2.35 -33.88
C ALA A 834 5.66 3.02 -33.24
N SER A 835 5.43 4.01 -32.38
CA SER A 835 6.48 4.59 -31.53
C SER A 835 7.09 3.50 -30.64
N GLY A 836 8.39 3.62 -30.34
CA GLY A 836 9.11 2.59 -29.59
C GLY A 836 9.13 1.17 -30.22
N GLY A 837 8.54 0.98 -31.41
CA GLY A 837 8.35 -0.32 -32.05
C GLY A 837 7.26 -1.19 -31.44
N LYS A 838 6.41 -0.64 -30.55
CA LYS A 838 5.37 -1.38 -29.83
C LYS A 838 4.06 -0.59 -29.76
N LYS A 839 2.96 -1.29 -29.56
CA LYS A 839 1.62 -0.70 -29.39
C LYS A 839 0.80 -1.51 -28.41
N LEU A 840 -0.10 -0.86 -27.71
CA LEU A 840 -1.00 -1.46 -26.72
C LEU A 840 -2.39 -1.70 -27.32
N GLY A 841 -2.80 -2.96 -27.42
CA GLY A 841 -4.15 -3.31 -27.84
C GLY A 841 -5.06 -3.66 -26.68
N PHE A 842 -6.19 -2.98 -26.60
CA PHE A 842 -7.22 -3.18 -25.58
C PHE A 842 -8.16 -4.27 -26.10
N ILE A 843 -8.44 -5.28 -25.28
CA ILE A 843 -9.26 -6.44 -25.67
C ILE A 843 -10.72 -6.21 -25.28
N THR A 844 -11.17 -4.96 -25.34
CA THR A 844 -12.54 -4.54 -25.03
C THR A 844 -13.54 -5.23 -25.96
N SER A 845 -14.68 -5.62 -25.39
CA SER A 845 -15.67 -6.52 -26.00
C SER A 845 -17.07 -5.91 -26.10
N ALA A 846 -17.36 -4.85 -25.34
CA ALA A 846 -18.63 -4.14 -25.30
C ALA A 846 -18.47 -2.63 -25.05
N ALA A 847 -19.58 -1.89 -25.19
CA ALA A 847 -19.65 -0.50 -24.74
C ALA A 847 -19.71 -0.46 -23.20
N GLY A 848 -18.97 0.47 -22.60
CA GLY A 848 -18.77 0.56 -21.15
C GLY A 848 -17.38 0.09 -20.71
N ASP A 849 -16.74 -0.78 -21.49
CA ASP A 849 -15.39 -1.27 -21.20
C ASP A 849 -14.36 -0.14 -21.23
N PHE A 850 -13.35 -0.20 -20.36
CA PHE A 850 -12.33 0.85 -20.26
C PHE A 850 -10.95 0.33 -19.84
N THR A 851 -9.95 1.15 -20.14
CA THR A 851 -8.60 1.07 -19.57
C THR A 851 -8.22 2.44 -19.02
N GLU A 852 -7.75 2.49 -17.77
CA GLU A 852 -7.35 3.71 -17.07
C GLU A 852 -5.87 3.66 -16.70
N PHE A 853 -5.11 4.64 -17.17
CA PHE A 853 -3.68 4.78 -16.94
C PHE A 853 -3.42 5.77 -15.81
N SER A 854 -2.38 5.53 -15.00
CA SER A 854 -1.79 6.53 -14.13
C SER A 854 -0.66 7.25 -14.88
N VAL A 855 -0.92 8.49 -15.29
CA VAL A 855 0.01 9.30 -16.09
C VAL A 855 0.68 10.34 -15.17
N ASP A 856 2.00 10.25 -15.04
CA ASP A 856 2.80 11.20 -14.25
C ASP A 856 2.98 12.53 -15.01
N VAL A 857 2.32 13.59 -14.56
CA VAL A 857 2.38 14.93 -15.16
C VAL A 857 3.26 15.83 -14.29
N PRO A 858 4.56 16.00 -14.59
CA PRO A 858 5.51 16.68 -13.71
C PRO A 858 5.37 18.21 -13.70
N GLN A 859 4.59 18.79 -14.62
CA GLN A 859 4.40 20.23 -14.73
C GLN A 859 2.92 20.59 -14.81
N ALA A 860 2.53 21.56 -13.99
CA ALA A 860 1.22 22.18 -14.08
C ALA A 860 1.11 23.04 -15.33
N GLY A 861 -0.07 23.10 -15.93
CA GLY A 861 -0.34 23.90 -17.11
C GLY A 861 -1.57 23.41 -17.86
N THR A 862 -1.95 24.16 -18.89
CA THR A 862 -2.97 23.75 -19.85
C THR A 862 -2.29 23.10 -21.04
N TYR A 863 -2.72 21.90 -21.41
CA TYR A 863 -2.17 21.14 -22.52
C TYR A 863 -3.29 20.59 -23.39
N ASP A 864 -3.03 20.58 -24.69
CA ASP A 864 -3.70 19.67 -25.61
C ASP A 864 -3.27 18.25 -25.29
N VAL A 865 -4.26 17.37 -25.08
CA VAL A 865 -4.08 15.95 -24.85
C VAL A 865 -4.26 15.24 -26.17
N LEU A 866 -3.17 14.72 -26.70
CA LEU A 866 -3.17 13.99 -27.96
C LEU A 866 -2.85 12.52 -27.73
N GLY A 867 -3.27 11.66 -28.63
CA GLY A 867 -2.80 10.29 -28.70
C GLY A 867 -2.76 9.77 -30.12
N ARG A 868 -1.90 8.78 -30.34
CA ARG A 868 -1.77 8.10 -31.63
C ARG A 868 -2.54 6.79 -31.59
N ILE A 869 -3.44 6.62 -32.55
CA ILE A 869 -4.23 5.40 -32.71
C ILE A 869 -3.73 4.63 -33.93
N MET A 870 -3.49 3.33 -33.75
CA MET A 870 -3.03 2.45 -34.81
C MET A 870 -4.23 1.84 -35.53
N LYS A 871 -4.08 1.60 -36.83
CA LYS A 871 -5.15 0.99 -37.64
C LYS A 871 -5.45 -0.43 -37.15
N ALA A 872 -6.73 -0.72 -36.94
CA ALA A 872 -7.22 -2.08 -36.79
C ALA A 872 -8.64 -2.22 -37.34
N SER A 873 -8.97 -3.42 -37.84
CA SER A 873 -10.30 -3.72 -38.39
C SER A 873 -11.41 -3.75 -37.34
N ASN A 874 -11.05 -3.76 -36.06
CA ASN A 874 -11.95 -3.85 -34.90
C ASN A 874 -11.79 -2.69 -33.91
N ASN A 875 -11.27 -1.54 -34.36
CA ASN A 875 -11.18 -0.33 -33.54
C ASN A 875 -12.57 0.19 -33.13
N SER A 876 -12.71 0.65 -31.90
CA SER A 876 -13.95 1.08 -31.28
C SER A 876 -14.20 2.59 -31.36
N ILE A 877 -15.40 3.00 -30.95
CA ILE A 877 -15.69 4.40 -30.64
C ILE A 877 -15.30 4.62 -29.18
N ILE A 878 -14.52 5.66 -28.90
CA ILE A 878 -13.93 5.90 -27.57
C ILE A 878 -14.21 7.30 -27.03
N GLN A 879 -14.13 7.47 -25.72
CA GLN A 879 -14.11 8.75 -25.00
C GLN A 879 -12.93 8.75 -24.02
N LEU A 880 -12.14 9.82 -23.99
CA LEU A 880 -11.13 10.04 -22.96
C LEU A 880 -11.72 10.84 -21.79
N SER A 881 -11.36 10.47 -20.57
CA SER A 881 -11.54 11.29 -19.36
C SER A 881 -10.25 11.37 -18.56
N ILE A 882 -10.07 12.50 -17.85
CA ILE A 882 -8.97 12.70 -16.90
C ILE A 882 -9.55 12.96 -15.53
N ASN A 883 -9.19 12.12 -14.54
CA ASN A 883 -9.77 12.12 -13.19
C ASN A 883 -11.31 12.12 -13.21
N GLY A 884 -11.89 11.30 -14.10
CA GLY A 884 -13.34 11.19 -14.29
C GLY A 884 -14.00 12.33 -15.05
N VAL A 885 -13.26 13.36 -15.49
CA VAL A 885 -13.79 14.45 -16.31
C VAL A 885 -13.55 14.14 -17.78
N ASN A 886 -14.61 13.92 -18.55
CA ASN A 886 -14.51 13.73 -20.00
C ASN A 886 -13.86 14.95 -20.67
N ILE A 887 -12.93 14.69 -21.59
CA ILE A 887 -12.29 15.70 -22.41
C ILE A 887 -12.56 15.44 -23.90
N GLY A 888 -13.15 16.45 -24.53
CA GLY A 888 -13.62 16.40 -25.92
C GLY A 888 -14.76 15.42 -26.17
N PRO A 889 -15.13 15.21 -27.44
CA PRO A 889 -16.22 14.32 -27.85
C PRO A 889 -15.80 12.84 -27.86
N THR A 890 -16.74 11.97 -28.22
CA THR A 890 -16.44 10.60 -28.62
C THR A 890 -15.80 10.57 -30.01
N TYR A 891 -14.85 9.67 -30.21
CA TYR A 891 -14.13 9.49 -31.46
C TYR A 891 -14.30 8.08 -32.00
N ASP A 892 -14.79 7.96 -33.24
CA ASP A 892 -14.76 6.70 -33.98
C ASP A 892 -13.35 6.42 -34.48
N THR A 893 -12.70 5.40 -33.92
CA THR A 893 -11.31 5.08 -34.25
C THR A 893 -11.16 4.06 -35.37
N TYR A 894 -12.25 3.69 -36.04
CA TYR A 894 -12.22 2.82 -37.21
C TYR A 894 -12.03 3.63 -38.52
N TRP A 895 -11.15 3.15 -39.41
CA TRP A 895 -11.07 3.64 -40.79
C TRP A 895 -10.62 2.54 -41.77
N ASN A 896 -10.98 2.69 -43.05
CA ASN A 896 -10.67 1.73 -44.11
C ASN A 896 -9.64 2.24 -45.14
N THR A 897 -9.22 3.50 -45.05
CA THR A 897 -8.18 4.12 -45.89
C THR A 897 -6.77 3.59 -45.57
N SER A 898 -5.75 3.86 -46.40
CA SER A 898 -4.47 3.13 -46.40
C SER A 898 -3.52 3.43 -45.23
N GLU A 899 -3.84 4.42 -44.40
CA GLU A 899 -3.00 4.86 -43.28
C GLU A 899 -2.85 3.80 -42.21
N THR A 900 -1.64 3.65 -41.68
CA THR A 900 -1.36 2.68 -40.60
C THR A 900 -1.64 3.25 -39.21
N TYR A 901 -1.72 4.58 -39.05
CA TYR A 901 -2.08 5.27 -37.82
C TYR A 901 -2.74 6.63 -38.13
N LYS A 902 -3.39 7.22 -37.13
CA LYS A 902 -3.85 8.61 -37.11
C LYS A 902 -3.58 9.25 -35.75
N ASP A 903 -3.24 10.53 -35.75
CA ASP A 903 -3.06 11.32 -34.54
C ASP A 903 -4.38 12.00 -34.15
N LEU A 904 -4.73 11.90 -32.87
CA LEU A 904 -6.00 12.34 -32.31
C LEU A 904 -5.74 13.37 -31.22
N LYS A 905 -6.27 14.59 -31.38
CA LYS A 905 -6.43 15.52 -30.26
C LYS A 905 -7.72 15.17 -29.53
N PHE A 906 -7.62 14.59 -28.34
CA PHE A 906 -8.78 14.29 -27.50
C PHE A 906 -9.43 15.57 -26.99
N GLY A 907 -8.65 16.56 -26.61
CA GLY A 907 -9.16 17.82 -26.07
C GLY A 907 -8.06 18.63 -25.40
N THR A 908 -8.44 19.67 -24.68
CA THR A 908 -7.53 20.50 -23.87
C THR A 908 -7.86 20.30 -22.39
N TYR A 909 -6.85 20.09 -21.55
CA TYR A 909 -7.01 19.90 -20.11
C TYR A 909 -6.02 20.75 -19.31
N THR A 910 -6.46 21.25 -18.15
CA THR A 910 -5.63 22.05 -17.25
C THR A 910 -5.21 21.22 -16.04
N PHE A 911 -3.95 20.82 -16.00
CA PHE A 911 -3.33 20.18 -14.85
C PHE A 911 -2.92 21.27 -13.86
N SER A 912 -3.69 21.42 -12.78
CA SER A 912 -3.52 22.54 -11.84
C SER A 912 -2.25 22.41 -10.97
N TYR A 913 -1.66 21.22 -10.88
CA TYR A 913 -0.47 20.91 -10.09
C TYR A 913 0.27 19.70 -10.69
N PRO A 914 1.59 19.55 -10.43
CA PRO A 914 2.28 18.30 -10.72
C PRO A 914 1.72 17.15 -9.88
N ALA A 915 1.35 16.04 -10.53
CA ALA A 915 0.80 14.84 -9.88
C ALA A 915 0.70 13.68 -10.88
N SER A 916 0.34 12.50 -10.37
CA SER A 916 -0.24 11.44 -11.20
C SER A 916 -1.72 11.76 -11.51
N TYR A 917 -2.11 11.64 -12.77
CA TYR A 917 -3.48 11.85 -13.26
C TYR A 917 -4.02 10.59 -13.92
N LEU A 918 -5.29 10.27 -13.68
CA LEU A 918 -5.93 9.06 -14.21
C LEU A 918 -6.53 9.34 -15.60
N PHE A 919 -5.92 8.76 -16.64
CA PHE A 919 -6.37 8.88 -18.03
C PHE A 919 -7.17 7.63 -18.39
N ARG A 920 -8.50 7.75 -18.46
CA ARG A 920 -9.39 6.64 -18.81
C ARG A 920 -9.93 6.76 -20.21
N ILE A 921 -9.67 5.74 -21.02
CA ILE A 921 -10.29 5.57 -22.33
C ILE A 921 -11.43 4.57 -22.16
N THR A 922 -12.65 5.04 -22.41
CA THR A 922 -13.88 4.23 -22.36
C THR A 922 -14.38 3.95 -23.77
N THR A 923 -14.66 2.67 -24.07
CA THR A 923 -15.35 2.27 -25.28
C THR A 923 -16.82 2.63 -25.18
N THR A 924 -17.32 3.48 -26.07
CA THR A 924 -18.72 3.94 -26.09
C THR A 924 -19.55 3.27 -27.19
N GLY A 925 -18.91 2.53 -28.10
CA GLY A 925 -19.58 1.85 -29.21
C GLY A 925 -18.58 1.32 -30.23
N LYS A 926 -19.06 0.97 -31.42
CA LYS A 926 -18.22 0.63 -32.57
C LYS A 926 -18.86 1.10 -33.88
N ASN A 927 -18.04 1.35 -34.89
CA ASN A 927 -18.52 1.56 -36.25
C ASN A 927 -19.26 0.30 -36.76
N ALA A 928 -20.27 0.47 -37.61
CA ALA A 928 -21.00 -0.65 -38.21
C ALA A 928 -20.07 -1.60 -39.00
N SER A 929 -19.01 -1.05 -39.62
CA SER A 929 -18.00 -1.80 -40.38
C SER A 929 -16.84 -2.33 -39.53
N ALA A 930 -16.74 -1.95 -38.25
CA ALA A 930 -15.75 -2.51 -37.34
C ALA A 930 -16.13 -3.94 -36.91
N THR A 931 -15.18 -4.87 -36.95
CA THR A 931 -15.40 -6.28 -36.61
C THR A 931 -15.50 -6.54 -35.10
N GLY A 932 -15.24 -5.55 -34.25
CA GLY A 932 -15.30 -5.65 -32.79
C GLY A 932 -15.17 -4.31 -32.08
N TYR A 933 -14.88 -4.35 -30.78
CA TYR A 933 -14.82 -3.20 -29.87
C TYR A 933 -13.42 -2.91 -29.34
N ARG A 934 -12.36 -3.44 -29.96
CA ARG A 934 -10.98 -3.26 -29.50
C ARG A 934 -10.50 -1.83 -29.73
N LEU A 935 -9.36 -1.48 -29.17
CA LEU A 935 -8.61 -0.27 -29.52
C LEU A 935 -7.13 -0.60 -29.62
N ILE A 936 -6.42 -0.11 -30.62
CA ILE A 936 -4.96 -0.21 -30.66
C ILE A 936 -4.35 1.18 -30.51
N MET A 937 -3.74 1.42 -29.36
CA MET A 937 -3.12 2.69 -29.00
C MET A 937 -1.59 2.60 -29.04
N ASP A 938 -0.94 3.68 -29.45
CA ASP A 938 0.52 3.80 -29.47
C ASP A 938 1.00 4.62 -28.25
N TYR A 939 0.63 5.90 -28.17
CA TYR A 939 1.05 6.78 -27.07
C TYR A 939 0.06 7.91 -26.77
N PHE A 940 0.29 8.63 -25.66
CA PHE A 940 -0.21 9.99 -25.42
C PHE A 940 0.89 11.04 -25.54
N THR A 941 0.51 12.28 -25.87
CA THR A 941 1.36 13.47 -25.72
C THR A 941 0.59 14.62 -25.10
N LEU A 942 1.32 15.48 -24.40
CA LEU A 942 0.79 16.68 -23.77
C LEU A 942 1.56 17.87 -24.31
N THR A 943 0.91 18.69 -25.14
CA THR A 943 1.55 19.86 -25.76
C THR A 943 0.82 21.13 -25.34
N PRO A 944 1.53 22.24 -25.05
CA PRO A 944 0.86 23.50 -24.78
C PRO A 944 -0.02 23.91 -25.98
N PRO A 945 -1.27 24.37 -25.75
CA PRO A 945 -2.11 24.84 -26.85
C PRO A 945 -1.47 26.07 -27.52
N PRO A 946 -1.73 26.31 -28.82
CA PRO A 946 -1.23 27.49 -29.51
C PRO A 946 -1.67 28.79 -28.83
N ALA A 947 -0.73 29.73 -28.65
CA ALA A 947 -0.99 31.00 -27.95
C ALA A 947 -2.01 31.90 -28.67
N ASP A 948 -2.20 31.71 -29.98
CA ASP A 948 -3.20 32.40 -30.80
C ASP A 948 -4.56 31.69 -30.85
N GLY A 949 -4.71 30.58 -30.12
CA GLY A 949 -5.92 29.75 -30.13
C GLY A 949 -6.16 29.02 -31.45
N SER A 950 -5.15 28.95 -32.33
CA SER A 950 -5.29 28.30 -33.63
C SER A 950 -5.51 26.80 -33.54
N ILE A 951 -6.28 26.27 -34.49
CA ILE A 951 -6.56 24.85 -34.64
C ILE A 951 -5.94 24.44 -35.97
N THR A 952 -5.06 23.45 -35.97
CA THR A 952 -4.52 22.89 -37.20
C THR A 952 -5.06 21.47 -37.38
N VAL A 953 -5.51 21.14 -38.58
CA VAL A 953 -5.85 19.79 -39.00
C VAL A 953 -4.86 19.41 -40.12
N ASP A 954 -3.96 18.50 -39.81
CA ASP A 954 -2.99 17.89 -40.72
C ASP A 954 -3.58 16.68 -41.45
N ASN A 955 -2.96 16.24 -42.54
CA ASN A 955 -3.39 15.05 -43.27
C ASN A 955 -3.09 13.71 -42.57
N THR A 956 -2.49 13.74 -41.38
CA THR A 956 -2.38 12.57 -40.48
C THR A 956 -3.38 12.59 -39.32
N ASP A 957 -4.15 13.68 -39.18
CA ASP A 957 -5.10 13.85 -38.08
C ASP A 957 -6.44 13.16 -38.34
N PHE A 958 -7.18 12.84 -37.27
CA PHE A 958 -8.54 12.30 -37.35
C PHE A 958 -9.54 13.21 -38.07
N GLY A 959 -9.32 14.53 -38.08
CA GLY A 959 -10.14 15.49 -38.80
C GLY A 959 -9.95 15.44 -40.33
N PHE A 960 -9.04 14.61 -40.85
CA PHE A 960 -8.76 14.49 -42.27
C PHE A 960 -9.39 13.24 -42.91
N PHE A 961 -10.08 13.46 -44.04
CA PHE A 961 -10.81 12.44 -44.80
C PHE A 961 -10.55 12.57 -46.29
N THR A 962 -10.62 11.47 -47.01
CA THR A 962 -10.60 11.44 -48.48
C THR A 962 -11.70 10.52 -49.01
N ASP A 963 -12.08 10.71 -50.27
CA ASP A 963 -13.08 9.87 -50.98
C ASP A 963 -12.56 8.46 -51.31
N SER A 964 -11.28 8.38 -51.65
CA SER A 964 -10.59 7.19 -52.17
C SER A 964 -9.12 7.19 -51.70
N ALA A 965 -8.31 6.25 -52.19
CA ALA A 965 -6.92 6.11 -51.75
C ALA A 965 -6.03 7.24 -52.31
N TRP A 966 -5.82 8.30 -51.53
CA TRP A 966 -4.78 9.28 -51.77
C TRP A 966 -3.44 8.78 -51.19
N ALA A 967 -2.39 8.80 -51.99
CA ALA A 967 -1.09 8.27 -51.59
C ALA A 967 -0.39 9.21 -50.59
N ALA A 968 0.03 8.69 -49.44
CA ALA A 968 0.94 9.40 -48.55
C ALA A 968 2.33 9.53 -49.21
N LYS A 969 2.91 10.72 -49.18
CA LYS A 969 4.21 11.04 -49.78
C LYS A 969 4.99 11.97 -48.85
N SER A 970 6.29 11.74 -48.76
CA SER A 970 7.23 12.62 -48.06
C SER A 970 8.36 13.12 -48.97
N THR A 971 8.39 12.62 -50.22
CA THR A 971 9.34 12.97 -51.29
C THR A 971 8.63 12.96 -52.65
N PRO A 972 9.07 13.75 -53.65
CA PRO A 972 10.25 14.63 -53.66
C PRO A 972 9.98 16.05 -53.14
N ALA A 973 8.74 16.42 -52.80
CA ALA A 973 8.46 17.75 -52.26
C ALA A 973 9.00 17.87 -50.82
N THR A 974 9.43 19.06 -50.41
CA THR A 974 10.06 19.32 -49.08
C THR A 974 9.32 20.37 -48.24
N ASN A 975 8.21 20.90 -48.75
CA ASN A 975 7.57 22.13 -48.26
C ASN A 975 6.11 21.89 -47.79
N TYR A 976 5.89 20.87 -46.96
CA TYR A 976 4.60 20.49 -46.39
C TYR A 976 4.57 20.69 -44.86
N TYR A 977 3.40 20.61 -44.23
CA TYR A 977 3.21 20.54 -42.78
C TYR A 977 3.21 19.08 -42.31
N GLY A 978 3.57 18.83 -41.06
CA GLY A 978 3.59 17.48 -40.53
C GLY A 978 4.62 16.53 -41.20
N PRO A 979 4.46 15.21 -41.01
CA PRO A 979 5.45 14.20 -41.44
C PRO A 979 5.35 13.79 -42.92
N ASN A 980 4.23 14.08 -43.59
CA ASN A 980 3.98 13.75 -45.00
C ASN A 980 2.81 14.60 -45.54
N TYR A 981 2.46 14.42 -46.82
CA TYR A 981 1.26 14.97 -47.46
C TYR A 981 0.55 13.88 -48.28
N ARG A 982 -0.61 14.21 -48.84
CA ARG A 982 -1.43 13.33 -49.69
C ARG A 982 -1.44 13.77 -51.14
N GLU A 983 -1.36 12.82 -52.05
CA GLU A 983 -1.44 13.04 -53.49
C GLU A 983 -2.58 12.18 -54.07
N ASP A 984 -3.42 12.77 -54.92
CA ASP A 984 -4.55 12.08 -55.56
C ASP A 984 -4.10 11.00 -56.56
N GLY A 985 -2.92 11.15 -57.16
CA GLY A 985 -2.35 10.25 -58.17
C GLY A 985 -2.98 10.39 -59.56
N THR A 986 -3.70 11.48 -59.84
CA THR A 986 -4.42 11.71 -61.10
C THR A 986 -3.96 13.01 -61.76
N SER A 987 -3.40 12.92 -62.96
CA SER A 987 -2.87 14.09 -63.68
C SER A 987 -3.92 14.90 -64.45
N GLY A 988 -5.16 14.43 -64.51
CA GLY A 988 -6.29 15.14 -65.10
C GLY A 988 -7.41 15.34 -64.08
N ALA A 989 -8.32 16.27 -64.36
CA ALA A 989 -9.47 16.56 -63.52
C ALA A 989 -10.30 15.29 -63.24
N ASP A 990 -10.50 14.97 -61.97
CA ASP A 990 -11.28 13.84 -61.48
C ASP A 990 -12.34 14.35 -60.48
N THR A 991 -13.58 14.45 -60.95
CA THR A 991 -14.74 14.90 -60.15
C THR A 991 -15.12 13.96 -59.01
N THR A 992 -14.54 12.76 -58.96
CA THR A 992 -14.81 11.81 -57.88
C THR A 992 -13.88 12.01 -56.69
N LYS A 993 -12.71 12.64 -56.89
CA LYS A 993 -11.66 12.76 -55.88
C LYS A 993 -11.70 14.05 -55.07
N TRP A 994 -11.60 13.90 -53.75
CA TRP A 994 -11.54 15.01 -52.80
C TRP A 994 -10.77 14.66 -51.52
N ALA A 995 -10.21 15.69 -50.89
CA ALA A 995 -9.60 15.66 -49.57
C ALA A 995 -10.27 16.69 -48.66
N LYS A 996 -10.49 16.38 -47.38
CA LYS A 996 -11.35 17.17 -46.50
C LYS A 996 -10.81 17.26 -45.09
N TRP A 997 -10.83 18.47 -44.54
CA TRP A 997 -10.44 18.77 -43.16
C TRP A 997 -11.66 19.26 -42.37
N VAL A 998 -11.96 18.57 -41.27
CA VAL A 998 -13.06 18.85 -40.35
C VAL A 998 -12.47 19.25 -39.00
N PRO A 999 -12.35 20.55 -38.69
CA PRO A 999 -11.89 20.99 -37.37
C PRO A 999 -12.96 20.77 -36.30
N THR A 1000 -12.53 20.59 -35.04
CA THR A 1000 -13.40 20.76 -33.87
C THR A 1000 -13.27 22.20 -33.37
N ILE A 1001 -14.26 23.03 -33.65
CA ILE A 1001 -14.25 24.45 -33.27
C ILE A 1001 -14.69 24.60 -31.80
N PRO A 1002 -13.88 25.20 -30.91
CA PRO A 1002 -14.19 25.29 -29.49
C PRO A 1002 -15.30 26.30 -29.20
N VAL A 1003 -15.33 27.42 -29.94
CA VAL A 1003 -16.29 28.51 -29.75
C VAL A 1003 -16.75 29.02 -31.11
N THR A 1004 -18.06 29.21 -31.26
CA THR A 1004 -18.65 29.85 -32.45
C THR A 1004 -18.08 31.26 -32.59
N GLY A 1005 -17.51 31.58 -33.76
CA GLY A 1005 -16.85 32.87 -33.98
C GLY A 1005 -16.27 32.97 -35.38
N ASN A 1006 -15.72 34.15 -35.72
CA ASN A 1006 -15.01 34.31 -36.98
C ASN A 1006 -13.61 33.68 -36.86
N TYR A 1007 -13.22 32.93 -37.89
CA TYR A 1007 -11.90 32.33 -38.02
C TYR A 1007 -11.31 32.65 -39.39
N ASP A 1008 -10.05 33.05 -39.40
CA ASP A 1008 -9.23 33.02 -40.59
C ASP A 1008 -8.86 31.57 -40.88
N ILE A 1009 -9.26 31.09 -42.06
CA ILE A 1009 -8.90 29.78 -42.56
C ILE A 1009 -7.67 29.94 -43.44
N TYR A 1010 -6.57 29.30 -43.03
CA TYR A 1010 -5.35 29.17 -43.81
C TYR A 1010 -5.21 27.74 -44.33
N MET A 1011 -4.66 27.57 -45.52
CA MET A 1011 -4.25 26.27 -46.04
C MET A 1011 -2.76 26.29 -46.37
N ARG A 1012 -2.11 25.13 -46.23
CA ARG A 1012 -0.73 24.90 -46.63
C ARG A 1012 -0.67 23.67 -47.51
N TRP A 1013 0.20 23.70 -48.50
CA TRP A 1013 0.42 22.62 -49.47
C TRP A 1013 1.88 22.61 -49.92
N PRO A 1014 2.41 21.49 -50.42
CA PRO A 1014 3.66 21.50 -51.15
C PRO A 1014 3.46 22.21 -52.51
N THR A 1015 4.49 22.91 -53.03
CA THR A 1015 4.49 23.50 -54.41
C THR A 1015 5.17 22.65 -55.48
N GLY A 1016 4.63 22.63 -56.71
CA GLY A 1016 5.21 21.91 -57.85
C GLY A 1016 4.60 22.32 -59.19
N THR A 1017 5.38 22.29 -60.28
CA THR A 1017 4.99 22.79 -61.61
C THR A 1017 3.97 21.92 -62.35
N THR A 1018 3.70 20.72 -61.86
CA THR A 1018 2.75 19.75 -62.45
C THR A 1018 1.43 19.68 -61.67
N ARG A 1019 1.17 20.66 -60.81
CA ARG A 1019 0.01 20.72 -59.92
C ARG A 1019 -1.06 21.67 -60.46
N PRO A 1020 -2.30 21.59 -59.98
CA PRO A 1020 -3.36 22.51 -60.38
C PRO A 1020 -2.99 23.97 -60.09
N ASP A 1021 -3.31 24.87 -61.02
CA ASP A 1021 -3.15 26.30 -60.82
C ASP A 1021 -4.40 26.96 -60.18
N ALA A 1022 -5.51 26.23 -60.08
CA ALA A 1022 -6.74 26.67 -59.43
C ALA A 1022 -7.57 25.50 -58.84
N ALA A 1023 -6.97 24.66 -57.97
CA ALA A 1023 -7.68 23.55 -57.31
C ALA A 1023 -8.88 24.07 -56.48
N PRO A 1024 -10.13 23.65 -56.76
CA PRO A 1024 -11.31 24.20 -56.08
C PRO A 1024 -11.47 23.78 -54.62
N LEU A 1025 -12.06 24.67 -53.82
CA LEU A 1025 -12.43 24.41 -52.42
C LEU A 1025 -13.95 24.51 -52.21
N GLU A 1026 -14.49 23.64 -51.36
CA GLU A 1026 -15.80 23.79 -50.73
C GLU A 1026 -15.59 24.05 -49.23
N ILE A 1027 -16.03 25.21 -48.73
CA ILE A 1027 -15.87 25.59 -47.32
C ILE A 1027 -17.26 25.68 -46.68
N THR A 1028 -17.55 24.77 -45.75
CA THR A 1028 -18.79 24.77 -44.98
C THR A 1028 -18.60 25.58 -43.70
N TYR A 1029 -19.45 26.58 -43.52
CA TYR A 1029 -19.45 27.51 -42.39
C TYR A 1029 -20.89 27.85 -41.97
N SER A 1030 -21.09 28.69 -40.96
CA SER A 1030 -22.44 28.97 -40.42
C SER A 1030 -23.42 29.57 -41.44
N GLY A 1031 -22.93 30.21 -42.51
CA GLY A 1031 -23.72 30.84 -43.55
C GLY A 1031 -24.05 29.94 -44.75
N GLY A 1032 -23.62 28.67 -44.73
CA GLY A 1032 -23.78 27.72 -45.85
C GLY A 1032 -22.43 27.21 -46.35
N MET A 1033 -22.33 26.97 -47.66
CA MET A 1033 -21.12 26.48 -48.31
C MET A 1033 -20.58 27.51 -49.30
N ASP A 1034 -19.31 27.89 -49.17
CA ASP A 1034 -18.60 28.73 -50.12
C ASP A 1034 -17.79 27.86 -51.09
N THR A 1035 -18.14 27.93 -52.38
CA THR A 1035 -17.47 27.20 -53.48
C THR A 1035 -16.68 28.14 -54.40
N SER A 1036 -16.51 29.41 -54.02
CA SER A 1036 -15.85 30.43 -54.85
C SER A 1036 -14.32 30.45 -54.72
N LYS A 1037 -13.76 29.67 -53.80
CA LYS A 1037 -12.33 29.67 -53.47
C LYS A 1037 -11.59 28.59 -54.25
N THR A 1038 -10.38 28.91 -54.67
CA THR A 1038 -9.43 27.98 -55.29
C THR A 1038 -8.04 28.19 -54.70
N VAL A 1039 -7.18 27.19 -54.80
CA VAL A 1039 -5.76 27.27 -54.40
C VAL A 1039 -4.84 26.94 -55.57
N ASN A 1040 -3.84 27.79 -55.80
CA ASN A 1040 -2.83 27.54 -56.81
C ASN A 1040 -1.67 26.74 -56.19
N GLN A 1041 -1.57 25.46 -56.55
CA GLN A 1041 -0.55 24.55 -56.01
C GLN A 1041 0.78 24.61 -56.75
N GLN A 1042 0.89 25.42 -57.80
CA GLN A 1042 2.16 25.70 -58.49
C GLN A 1042 3.00 26.79 -57.81
N VAL A 1043 2.44 27.51 -56.84
CA VAL A 1043 3.09 28.60 -56.12
C VAL A 1043 2.73 28.60 -54.63
N TYR A 1044 3.43 29.44 -53.84
CA TYR A 1044 3.15 29.76 -52.42
C TYR A 1044 3.18 28.62 -51.39
N GLY A 1045 3.48 27.39 -51.81
CA GLY A 1045 3.56 26.23 -50.95
C GLY A 1045 4.72 26.30 -49.97
N GLY A 1046 4.59 25.58 -48.86
CA GLY A 1046 5.47 25.70 -47.71
C GLY A 1046 5.16 26.85 -46.77
N THR A 1047 4.16 27.69 -47.06
CA THR A 1047 3.67 28.76 -46.17
C THR A 1047 2.16 28.68 -45.96
N TRP A 1048 1.64 29.23 -44.86
CA TRP A 1048 0.20 29.29 -44.58
C TRP A 1048 -0.46 30.39 -45.42
N GLN A 1049 -1.35 30.01 -46.33
CA GLN A 1049 -2.06 30.92 -47.23
C GLN A 1049 -3.47 31.17 -46.73
N LEU A 1050 -3.83 32.45 -46.51
CA LEU A 1050 -5.18 32.83 -46.10
C LEU A 1050 -6.17 32.56 -47.23
N ILE A 1051 -7.18 31.73 -46.96
CA ILE A 1051 -8.26 31.41 -47.88
C ILE A 1051 -9.43 32.38 -47.71
N GLY A 1052 -9.77 32.68 -46.47
CA GLY A 1052 -10.81 33.63 -46.11
C GLY A 1052 -11.13 33.64 -44.62
N ASN A 1053 -11.98 34.58 -44.23
CA ASN A 1053 -12.50 34.71 -42.88
C ASN A 1053 -13.96 34.24 -42.86
N TYR A 1054 -14.28 33.29 -41.98
CA TYR A 1054 -15.60 32.66 -41.93
C TYR A 1054 -16.13 32.58 -40.51
N LEU A 1055 -17.42 32.81 -40.32
CA LEU A 1055 -18.13 32.52 -39.08
C LEU A 1055 -18.33 31.00 -38.97
N LEU A 1056 -17.56 30.36 -38.09
CA LEU A 1056 -17.63 28.93 -37.85
C LEU A 1056 -18.46 28.65 -36.60
N THR A 1057 -19.27 27.59 -36.64
CA THR A 1057 -20.04 27.12 -35.47
C THR A 1057 -19.19 26.25 -34.56
N ALA A 1058 -19.39 26.29 -33.24
CA ALA A 1058 -18.73 25.36 -32.34
C ALA A 1058 -19.08 23.89 -32.70
N GLY A 1059 -18.12 22.97 -32.49
CA GLY A 1059 -18.22 21.56 -32.84
C GLY A 1059 -17.58 21.21 -34.19
N SER A 1060 -17.95 20.05 -34.74
CA SER A 1060 -17.34 19.44 -35.94
C SER A 1060 -18.19 19.60 -37.21
N ALA A 1061 -19.06 20.62 -37.26
CA ALA A 1061 -19.96 20.84 -38.39
C ALA A 1061 -19.32 21.63 -39.55
N ASN A 1062 -18.15 22.23 -39.33
CA ASN A 1062 -17.43 23.02 -40.32
C ASN A 1062 -16.44 22.13 -41.06
N GLU A 1063 -16.22 22.40 -42.35
CA GLU A 1063 -15.26 21.64 -43.15
C GLU A 1063 -14.64 22.49 -44.26
N VAL A 1064 -13.39 22.18 -44.60
CA VAL A 1064 -12.72 22.68 -45.81
C VAL A 1064 -12.45 21.46 -46.67
N LYS A 1065 -12.93 21.46 -47.90
CA LYS A 1065 -12.83 20.33 -48.82
C LYS A 1065 -12.15 20.75 -50.12
N LEU A 1066 -11.04 20.12 -50.44
CA LEU A 1066 -10.27 20.30 -51.67
C LEU A 1066 -10.73 19.28 -52.71
N LEU A 1067 -11.09 19.76 -53.90
CA LEU A 1067 -11.54 18.95 -55.02
C LEU A 1067 -10.42 18.77 -56.04
N ALA A 1068 -10.26 17.55 -56.58
CA ALA A 1068 -9.28 17.25 -57.63
C ALA A 1068 -9.86 17.49 -59.05
N THR A 1069 -10.66 18.54 -59.22
CA THR A 1069 -11.40 18.83 -60.46
C THR A 1069 -10.70 19.75 -61.44
N ASP A 1070 -9.47 20.16 -61.13
CA ASP A 1070 -8.60 20.97 -61.99
C ASP A 1070 -7.42 20.12 -62.52
N ALA A 1071 -6.81 20.52 -63.63
CA ALA A 1071 -5.79 19.71 -64.30
C ALA A 1071 -4.46 19.69 -63.53
N GLY A 1072 -3.96 18.50 -63.22
CA GLY A 1072 -2.72 18.25 -62.50
C GLY A 1072 -2.94 17.44 -61.22
N ASN A 1073 -1.88 16.83 -60.70
CA ASN A 1073 -1.97 16.03 -59.48
C ASN A 1073 -2.27 16.97 -58.29
N THR A 1074 -3.38 16.74 -57.59
CA THR A 1074 -3.80 17.55 -56.43
C THR A 1074 -3.15 17.04 -55.15
N PHE A 1075 -2.64 17.97 -54.33
CA PHE A 1075 -1.92 17.66 -53.09
C PHE A 1075 -2.67 18.20 -51.87
N ALA A 1076 -2.91 17.36 -50.87
CA ALA A 1076 -3.57 17.73 -49.62
C ALA A 1076 -2.59 17.58 -48.45
N ASP A 1077 -2.45 18.65 -47.66
CA ASP A 1077 -1.50 18.74 -46.54
C ASP A 1077 -2.25 19.21 -45.29
N ALA A 1078 -2.31 20.51 -44.99
CA ALA A 1078 -2.91 20.98 -43.74
C ALA A 1078 -3.76 22.26 -43.86
N VAL A 1079 -4.71 22.40 -42.93
CA VAL A 1079 -5.58 23.58 -42.78
C VAL A 1079 -5.48 24.10 -41.35
N LYS A 1080 -5.32 25.41 -41.20
CA LYS A 1080 -5.22 26.10 -39.91
C LYS A 1080 -6.34 27.13 -39.76
N PHE A 1081 -7.06 27.07 -38.65
CA PHE A 1081 -8.18 27.93 -38.31
C PHE A 1081 -7.72 28.84 -37.16
N VAL A 1082 -7.58 30.12 -37.41
CA VAL A 1082 -7.13 31.10 -36.41
C VAL A 1082 -8.34 31.95 -36.00
N PRO A 1083 -8.75 31.94 -34.72
CA PRO A 1083 -9.86 32.78 -34.30
C PRO A 1083 -9.52 34.24 -34.55
N THR A 1084 -10.36 34.92 -35.33
CA THR A 1084 -10.27 36.37 -35.51
C THR A 1084 -11.17 37.02 -34.49
N PHE A 1085 -10.56 37.49 -33.41
CA PHE A 1085 -11.17 38.51 -32.57
C PHE A 1085 -11.18 39.79 -33.41
N ALA A 1086 -12.34 40.17 -33.95
CA ALA A 1086 -12.48 41.28 -34.89
C ALA A 1086 -12.26 42.63 -34.18
N ASP A 1087 -11.01 43.01 -33.97
CA ASP A 1087 -10.60 44.28 -33.35
C ASP A 1087 -10.69 45.40 -34.41
N THR A 1088 -11.86 46.05 -34.58
CA THR A 1088 -12.06 46.97 -35.73
C THR A 1088 -12.86 48.24 -35.45
N GLN A 1089 -13.50 48.41 -34.29
CA GLN A 1089 -14.12 49.67 -33.92
C GLN A 1089 -13.22 50.46 -32.95
N GLN A 1090 -12.58 51.54 -33.42
CA GLN A 1090 -11.93 52.49 -32.52
C GLN A 1090 -12.98 53.23 -31.69
N LEU A 1091 -13.06 52.89 -30.40
CA LEU A 1091 -14.00 53.46 -29.44
C LEU A 1091 -13.48 54.77 -28.83
N LEU A 1092 -12.16 54.88 -28.64
CA LEU A 1092 -11.50 56.08 -28.12
C LEU A 1092 -10.06 56.14 -28.64
N LEU A 1093 -9.61 57.36 -28.97
CA LEU A 1093 -8.20 57.67 -29.17
C LEU A 1093 -7.87 58.96 -28.44
N SER A 1094 -6.80 58.97 -27.67
CA SER A 1094 -6.26 60.15 -27.00
C SER A 1094 -4.74 60.12 -27.08
N ASP A 1095 -4.21 60.84 -28.06
CA ASP A 1095 -2.78 61.06 -28.29
C ASP A 1095 -2.26 62.37 -27.65
N PHE A 1096 -3.16 63.15 -27.05
CA PHE A 1096 -2.92 64.41 -26.31
C PHE A 1096 -2.10 65.50 -27.04
N ASN A 1097 -1.80 65.32 -28.33
CA ASN A 1097 -0.98 66.21 -29.16
C ASN A 1097 -1.60 67.60 -29.36
N ASN A 1098 -2.91 67.72 -29.21
CA ASN A 1098 -3.64 68.99 -29.27
C ASN A 1098 -3.59 69.79 -27.95
N GLY A 1099 -2.92 69.28 -26.91
CA GLY A 1099 -2.84 69.92 -25.59
C GLY A 1099 -4.11 69.82 -24.75
N LEU A 1100 -5.11 69.04 -25.19
CA LEU A 1100 -6.41 68.92 -24.53
C LEU A 1100 -6.65 67.49 -24.05
N ALA A 1101 -7.27 67.33 -22.87
CA ALA A 1101 -7.71 66.04 -22.33
C ALA A 1101 -9.19 65.75 -22.65
N THR A 1102 -9.61 66.03 -23.89
CA THR A 1102 -11.00 65.89 -24.32
C THR A 1102 -11.50 64.45 -24.07
N GLY A 1103 -12.63 64.30 -23.38
CA GLY A 1103 -13.22 62.99 -23.05
C GLY A 1103 -12.71 62.36 -21.74
N TRP A 1104 -11.71 62.96 -21.09
CA TRP A 1104 -11.21 62.52 -19.79
C TRP A 1104 -11.78 63.36 -18.66
N THR A 1105 -12.26 62.69 -17.60
CA THR A 1105 -12.79 63.35 -16.39
C THR A 1105 -11.97 62.92 -15.18
N PRO A 1106 -11.20 63.83 -14.57
CA PRO A 1106 -10.57 63.59 -13.27
C PRO A 1106 -11.64 63.38 -12.19
N THR A 1107 -11.62 62.22 -11.53
CA THR A 1107 -12.49 61.98 -10.36
C THR A 1107 -11.77 62.29 -9.05
N SER A 1108 -10.43 62.31 -9.07
CA SER A 1108 -9.57 62.65 -7.93
C SER A 1108 -8.14 62.97 -8.40
N GLY A 1109 -7.41 63.77 -7.63
CA GLY A 1109 -6.03 64.21 -7.94
C GLY A 1109 -5.96 65.36 -8.94
N THR A 1110 -4.73 65.79 -9.28
CA THR A 1110 -4.49 66.85 -10.26
C THR A 1110 -4.05 66.25 -11.58
N TRP A 1111 -4.76 66.57 -12.67
CA TRP A 1111 -4.51 66.04 -14.00
C TRP A 1111 -4.44 67.17 -15.03
N SER A 1112 -3.50 67.06 -15.97
CA SER A 1112 -3.29 68.07 -17.01
C SER A 1112 -2.51 67.47 -18.17
N VAL A 1113 -2.69 68.00 -19.39
CA VAL A 1113 -1.79 67.68 -20.50
C VAL A 1113 -0.51 68.51 -20.37
N GLN A 1114 0.65 67.87 -20.34
CA GLN A 1114 1.97 68.49 -20.25
C GLN A 1114 2.86 67.91 -21.35
N SER A 1115 3.46 68.76 -22.18
CA SER A 1115 4.34 68.33 -23.28
C SER A 1115 3.71 67.25 -24.17
N SER A 1116 2.45 67.44 -24.56
CA SER A 1116 1.64 66.48 -25.34
C SER A 1116 1.38 65.13 -24.67
N GLN A 1117 1.52 65.03 -23.35
CA GLN A 1117 1.25 63.80 -22.58
C GLN A 1117 0.24 64.07 -21.49
N TYR A 1118 -0.65 63.13 -21.22
CA TYR A 1118 -1.58 63.26 -20.11
C TYR A 1118 -0.89 62.92 -18.79
N SER A 1119 -0.72 63.92 -17.94
CA SER A 1119 -0.01 63.80 -16.68
C SER A 1119 -0.97 63.77 -15.51
N GLY A 1120 -0.81 62.76 -14.66
CA GLY A 1120 -1.46 62.67 -13.36
C GLY A 1120 -0.45 62.85 -12.23
N GLN A 1121 -0.83 63.63 -11.22
CA GLN A 1121 -0.13 63.70 -9.95
C GLN A 1121 -1.14 63.53 -8.82
N ALA A 1122 -0.95 62.47 -8.04
CA ALA A 1122 -1.80 62.19 -6.90
C ALA A 1122 -1.39 63.05 -5.68
N GLY A 1123 -2.33 63.16 -4.72
CA GLY A 1123 -2.10 63.76 -3.39
C GLY A 1123 -1.53 62.71 -2.42
N SER A 1124 -2.30 62.31 -1.40
CA SER A 1124 -1.91 61.26 -0.43
C SER A 1124 -2.55 59.89 -0.67
N SER A 1125 -3.42 59.74 -1.68
CA SER A 1125 -4.20 58.53 -1.94
C SER A 1125 -4.22 58.16 -3.44
N ASN A 1126 -4.96 57.10 -3.81
CA ASN A 1126 -5.28 56.82 -5.20
C ASN A 1126 -5.96 58.04 -5.84
N SER A 1127 -5.53 58.40 -7.03
CA SER A 1127 -6.14 59.42 -7.87
C SER A 1127 -6.45 58.82 -9.23
N PHE A 1128 -7.65 59.10 -9.75
CA PHE A 1128 -8.17 58.52 -10.98
C PHE A 1128 -8.62 59.60 -11.95
N SER A 1129 -8.40 59.32 -13.24
CA SER A 1129 -9.05 60.03 -14.34
C SER A 1129 -9.66 59.00 -15.28
N ILE A 1130 -10.93 59.16 -15.61
CA ILE A 1130 -11.76 58.15 -16.28
C ILE A 1130 -12.22 58.69 -17.65
N ALA A 1131 -12.32 57.82 -18.65
CA ALA A 1131 -12.80 58.14 -19.99
C ALA A 1131 -13.69 57.01 -20.54
N GLY A 1132 -14.44 57.30 -21.61
CA GLY A 1132 -15.30 56.33 -22.27
C GLY A 1132 -16.67 56.10 -21.61
N GLU A 1133 -17.37 55.08 -22.12
CA GLU A 1133 -18.76 54.78 -21.79
C GLU A 1133 -18.87 53.58 -20.85
N SER A 1134 -19.83 53.61 -19.93
CA SER A 1134 -20.05 52.51 -18.97
C SER A 1134 -20.62 51.23 -19.62
N THR A 1135 -21.07 51.32 -20.87
CA THR A 1135 -21.67 50.23 -21.64
C THR A 1135 -20.66 49.36 -22.39
N TRP A 1136 -19.37 49.71 -22.40
CA TRP A 1136 -18.35 48.90 -23.05
C TRP A 1136 -18.13 47.59 -22.32
N THR A 1137 -18.31 46.46 -23.01
CA THR A 1137 -18.19 45.10 -22.43
C THR A 1137 -16.81 44.52 -22.68
N ASP A 1138 -16.56 44.13 -23.92
CA ASP A 1138 -15.33 43.54 -24.43
C ASP A 1138 -14.64 44.60 -25.28
N TYR A 1139 -13.38 44.89 -24.94
CA TYR A 1139 -12.57 45.89 -25.60
C TYR A 1139 -11.09 45.69 -25.27
N THR A 1140 -10.24 46.19 -26.15
CA THR A 1140 -8.80 46.30 -25.95
C THR A 1140 -8.49 47.72 -25.48
N LEU A 1141 -7.87 47.87 -24.30
CA LEU A 1141 -7.29 49.11 -23.81
C LEU A 1141 -5.78 49.07 -24.00
N GLU A 1142 -5.24 49.93 -24.84
CA GLU A 1142 -3.79 50.09 -25.05
C GLU A 1142 -3.36 51.52 -24.71
N ALA A 1143 -2.22 51.67 -24.04
CA ALA A 1143 -1.66 52.98 -23.71
C ALA A 1143 -0.15 52.92 -23.51
N LYS A 1144 0.55 53.99 -23.89
CA LYS A 1144 1.93 54.22 -23.46
C LYS A 1144 1.93 54.83 -22.06
N VAL A 1145 2.66 54.21 -21.14
CA VAL A 1145 2.74 54.66 -19.74
C VAL A 1145 4.19 54.79 -19.31
N SER A 1146 4.52 55.95 -18.72
CA SER A 1146 5.80 56.23 -18.07
C SER A 1146 5.57 56.51 -16.58
N VAL A 1147 6.21 55.71 -15.72
CA VAL A 1147 6.16 55.85 -14.26
C VAL A 1147 7.45 56.54 -13.81
N THR A 1148 7.35 57.75 -13.27
CA THR A 1148 8.54 58.56 -12.96
C THR A 1148 9.37 58.02 -11.81
N SER A 1149 10.67 58.34 -11.80
CA SER A 1149 11.48 58.17 -10.60
C SER A 1149 11.01 59.13 -9.49
N ASN A 1150 11.03 58.67 -8.23
CA ASN A 1150 10.66 59.50 -7.08
C ASN A 1150 11.45 59.07 -5.83
N THR A 1151 12.03 60.03 -5.11
CA THR A 1151 12.80 59.79 -3.88
C THR A 1151 11.95 59.65 -2.62
N ASN A 1152 10.71 60.17 -2.60
CA ASN A 1152 9.89 60.31 -1.40
C ASN A 1152 8.47 59.67 -1.47
N GLY A 1153 8.26 58.65 -2.32
CA GLY A 1153 6.92 58.03 -2.45
C GLY A 1153 6.87 56.63 -3.08
N ASN A 1154 5.64 56.11 -3.20
CA ASN A 1154 5.33 54.82 -3.85
C ASN A 1154 5.42 54.95 -5.36
N LYS A 1155 6.44 54.36 -5.99
CA LYS A 1155 6.77 54.53 -7.42
C LYS A 1155 5.89 53.67 -8.35
N ASP A 1156 4.57 53.85 -8.27
CA ASP A 1156 3.59 53.09 -9.06
C ASP A 1156 2.50 53.95 -9.73
N ALA A 1157 1.99 53.44 -10.84
CA ALA A 1157 0.85 53.99 -11.60
C ALA A 1157 -0.04 52.83 -12.07
N GLY A 1158 -1.07 53.11 -12.87
CA GLY A 1158 -1.83 52.02 -13.46
C GLY A 1158 -2.87 52.41 -14.51
N LEU A 1159 -3.33 51.39 -15.22
CA LEU A 1159 -4.45 51.45 -16.14
C LEU A 1159 -5.67 50.80 -15.51
N VAL A 1160 -6.82 51.44 -15.67
CA VAL A 1160 -8.10 51.02 -15.08
C VAL A 1160 -9.01 50.51 -16.19
N ALA A 1161 -9.65 49.38 -15.96
CA ALA A 1161 -10.56 48.75 -16.90
C ALA A 1161 -11.87 48.31 -16.20
N ARG A 1162 -12.96 48.25 -16.97
CA ARG A 1162 -14.35 48.06 -16.51
C ARG A 1162 -14.68 48.88 -15.24
N TYR A 1163 -14.29 50.15 -15.25
CA TYR A 1163 -14.51 51.07 -14.15
C TYR A 1163 -15.99 51.40 -14.01
N THR A 1164 -16.57 51.07 -12.87
CA THR A 1164 -17.89 51.51 -12.44
C THR A 1164 -17.76 52.69 -11.48
N ASP A 1165 -16.94 52.52 -10.43
CA ASP A 1165 -16.61 53.53 -9.44
C ASP A 1165 -15.25 53.23 -8.77
N ALA A 1166 -14.82 54.10 -7.85
CA ALA A 1166 -13.52 54.01 -7.18
C ALA A 1166 -13.33 52.74 -6.34
N ASN A 1167 -14.41 52.04 -6.00
CA ASN A 1167 -14.42 50.80 -5.23
C ASN A 1167 -14.68 49.56 -6.10
N ASN A 1168 -15.13 49.74 -7.35
CA ASN A 1168 -15.58 48.69 -8.28
C ASN A 1168 -14.93 48.83 -9.67
N HIS A 1169 -13.79 48.15 -9.87
CA HIS A 1169 -13.02 48.18 -11.13
C HIS A 1169 -11.92 47.10 -11.19
N TYR A 1170 -11.35 46.88 -12.37
CA TYR A 1170 -10.04 46.26 -12.53
C TYR A 1170 -8.93 47.32 -12.62
N LEU A 1171 -7.79 47.10 -11.96
CA LEU A 1171 -6.63 48.00 -12.00
C LEU A 1171 -5.36 47.20 -12.26
N LEU A 1172 -4.66 47.54 -13.34
CA LEU A 1172 -3.31 47.07 -13.62
C LEU A 1172 -2.30 48.00 -12.93
N TYR A 1173 -1.68 47.52 -11.85
CA TYR A 1173 -0.56 48.18 -11.20
C TYR A 1173 0.72 48.05 -12.02
N LEU A 1174 1.39 49.19 -12.19
CA LEU A 1174 2.68 49.32 -12.87
C LEU A 1174 3.68 49.92 -11.88
N LYS A 1175 4.57 49.08 -11.33
CA LYS A 1175 5.57 49.46 -10.32
C LYS A 1175 6.93 49.47 -10.99
N ASN A 1176 7.59 50.63 -11.02
CA ASN A 1176 8.89 50.71 -11.69
C ASN A 1176 10.00 49.98 -10.89
N ASN A 1177 11.19 49.90 -11.49
CA ASN A 1177 12.33 49.18 -10.93
C ASN A 1177 12.76 49.74 -9.56
N ASP A 1178 12.55 51.04 -9.33
CA ASP A 1178 12.87 51.70 -8.05
C ASP A 1178 11.89 51.30 -6.92
N HIS A 1179 10.76 50.67 -7.24
CA HIS A 1179 9.81 50.21 -6.23
C HIS A 1179 10.34 48.96 -5.51
N SER A 1180 10.20 48.90 -4.18
CA SER A 1180 10.65 47.77 -3.34
C SER A 1180 9.91 46.44 -3.56
N SER A 1181 8.85 46.43 -4.38
CA SER A 1181 8.06 45.23 -4.64
C SER A 1181 8.77 44.34 -5.63
N SER A 1182 8.79 43.02 -5.39
CA SER A 1182 9.31 42.02 -6.33
C SER A 1182 8.40 41.83 -7.54
N ARG A 1183 7.09 41.98 -7.35
CA ARG A 1183 6.08 42.00 -8.42
C ARG A 1183 6.04 43.39 -9.02
N LYS A 1184 6.33 43.51 -10.31
CA LYS A 1184 6.42 44.80 -11.02
C LYS A 1184 5.14 45.17 -11.76
N MET A 1185 4.34 44.19 -12.14
CA MET A 1185 3.08 44.38 -12.82
C MET A 1185 2.02 43.45 -12.24
N GLU A 1186 0.89 43.98 -11.78
CA GLU A 1186 -0.16 43.20 -11.08
C GLU A 1186 -1.54 43.63 -11.55
N LEU A 1187 -2.37 42.71 -12.03
CA LEU A 1187 -3.78 42.97 -12.24
C LEU A 1187 -4.55 42.68 -10.94
N ILE A 1188 -5.25 43.68 -10.44
CA ILE A 1188 -6.16 43.51 -9.31
C ILE A 1188 -7.61 43.72 -9.73
N LYS A 1189 -8.48 43.09 -8.95
CA LYS A 1189 -9.90 43.37 -8.88
C LYS A 1189 -10.20 44.10 -7.58
N SER A 1190 -10.97 45.19 -7.66
CA SER A 1190 -11.55 45.84 -6.50
C SER A 1190 -13.06 45.65 -6.53
N VAL A 1191 -13.65 44.97 -5.54
CA VAL A 1191 -15.12 44.84 -5.35
C VAL A 1191 -15.46 45.41 -3.99
N ASN A 1192 -16.33 46.43 -3.94
CA ASN A 1192 -16.66 47.15 -2.72
C ASN A 1192 -15.41 47.63 -1.94
N GLY A 1193 -14.34 47.97 -2.65
CA GLY A 1193 -13.06 48.42 -2.09
C GLY A 1193 -12.12 47.29 -1.63
N VAL A 1194 -12.55 46.03 -1.65
CA VAL A 1194 -11.71 44.86 -1.35
C VAL A 1194 -10.87 44.49 -2.57
N LYS A 1195 -9.55 44.48 -2.41
CA LYS A 1195 -8.60 44.21 -3.50
C LYS A 1195 -8.15 42.76 -3.51
N THR A 1196 -8.25 42.12 -4.68
CA THR A 1196 -7.78 40.76 -4.94
C THR A 1196 -6.85 40.76 -6.14
N VAL A 1197 -5.67 40.14 -6.03
CA VAL A 1197 -4.74 39.97 -7.16
C VAL A 1197 -5.25 38.84 -8.04
N LEU A 1198 -5.44 39.11 -9.34
CA LEU A 1198 -5.89 38.13 -10.33
C LEU A 1198 -4.72 37.52 -11.13
N GLY A 1199 -3.65 38.28 -11.32
CA GLY A 1199 -2.45 37.84 -12.03
C GLY A 1199 -1.32 38.85 -11.87
N TYR A 1200 -0.07 38.42 -12.05
CA TYR A 1200 1.10 39.29 -11.97
C TYR A 1200 2.27 38.79 -12.80
N ALA A 1201 3.16 39.71 -13.17
CA ALA A 1201 4.48 39.44 -13.72
C ALA A 1201 5.51 40.42 -13.15
N SER A 1202 6.78 40.15 -13.39
CA SER A 1202 7.88 40.97 -12.86
C SER A 1202 8.81 41.47 -13.98
N PRO A 1203 8.28 42.13 -15.03
CA PRO A 1203 9.12 42.68 -16.10
C PRO A 1203 9.98 43.84 -15.58
N SER A 1204 11.08 44.12 -16.27
CA SER A 1204 11.84 45.35 -16.05
C SER A 1204 10.99 46.56 -16.51
N ILE A 1205 10.77 47.50 -15.59
CA ILE A 1205 10.06 48.76 -15.84
C ILE A 1205 10.99 49.89 -15.39
N VAL A 1206 11.83 50.37 -16.31
CA VAL A 1206 12.78 51.44 -16.02
C VAL A 1206 12.00 52.74 -15.74
N PRO A 1207 12.32 53.48 -14.65
CA PRO A 1207 11.68 54.76 -14.39
C PRO A 1207 11.88 55.74 -15.55
N ASP A 1208 10.95 56.69 -15.70
CA ASP A 1208 11.00 57.76 -16.71
C ASP A 1208 11.07 57.25 -18.18
N THR A 1209 10.68 55.98 -18.40
CA THR A 1209 10.65 55.33 -19.71
C THR A 1209 9.20 54.94 -20.06
N PHE A 1210 8.79 55.23 -21.30
CA PHE A 1210 7.50 54.77 -21.81
C PHE A 1210 7.56 53.31 -22.24
N TYR A 1211 6.54 52.55 -21.83
CA TYR A 1211 6.25 51.23 -22.36
C TYR A 1211 4.80 51.18 -22.83
N THR A 1212 4.51 50.36 -23.83
CA THR A 1212 3.13 50.15 -24.30
C THR A 1212 2.51 49.01 -23.50
N TYR A 1213 1.42 49.28 -22.80
CA TYR A 1213 0.66 48.28 -22.07
C TYR A 1213 -0.68 48.06 -22.76
N LYS A 1214 -1.09 46.80 -22.86
CA LYS A 1214 -2.37 46.43 -23.46
C LYS A 1214 -3.14 45.47 -22.54
N ILE A 1215 -4.41 45.77 -22.30
CA ILE A 1215 -5.38 44.93 -21.59
C ILE A 1215 -6.47 44.54 -22.58
N VAL A 1216 -6.62 43.25 -22.86
CA VAL A 1216 -7.71 42.73 -23.70
C VAL A 1216 -8.76 42.10 -22.80
N LEU A 1217 -9.97 42.64 -22.83
CA LEU A 1217 -11.13 42.10 -22.12
C LEU A 1217 -11.99 41.32 -23.11
N ASN A 1218 -12.14 40.01 -22.90
CA ASN A 1218 -12.96 39.14 -23.72
C ASN A 1218 -13.79 38.21 -22.83
N GLY A 1219 -15.07 38.56 -22.63
CA GLY A 1219 -15.93 37.86 -21.68
C GLY A 1219 -15.38 37.94 -20.26
N SER A 1220 -15.08 36.78 -19.68
CA SER A 1220 -14.44 36.64 -18.36
C SER A 1220 -12.90 36.60 -18.42
N THR A 1221 -12.31 36.50 -19.60
CA THR A 1221 -10.85 36.36 -19.76
C THR A 1221 -10.21 37.73 -19.98
N ILE A 1222 -9.11 37.97 -19.28
CA ILE A 1222 -8.36 39.23 -19.30
C ILE A 1222 -6.90 38.92 -19.67
N PHE A 1223 -6.43 39.45 -20.80
CA PHE A 1223 -5.05 39.30 -21.24
C PHE A 1223 -4.26 40.59 -20.98
N VAL A 1224 -3.06 40.48 -20.44
CA VAL A 1224 -2.20 41.63 -20.13
C VAL A 1224 -0.88 41.52 -20.88
N TYR A 1225 -0.57 42.54 -21.68
CA TYR A 1225 0.66 42.62 -22.49
C TYR A 1225 1.51 43.82 -22.10
N LYS A 1226 2.82 43.69 -22.34
CA LYS A 1226 3.79 44.78 -22.32
C LYS A 1226 4.61 44.71 -23.61
N ASP A 1227 4.70 45.83 -24.33
CA ASP A 1227 5.41 45.98 -25.61
C ASP A 1227 5.07 44.87 -26.62
N GLY A 1228 3.78 44.52 -26.70
CA GLY A 1228 3.26 43.48 -27.58
C GLY A 1228 3.41 42.03 -27.08
N ALA A 1229 4.21 41.78 -26.04
CA ALA A 1229 4.38 40.44 -25.47
C ALA A 1229 3.38 40.16 -24.34
N LEU A 1230 2.68 39.01 -24.40
CA LEU A 1230 1.76 38.57 -23.35
C LEU A 1230 2.56 38.28 -22.06
N GLN A 1231 2.10 38.84 -20.95
CA GLN A 1231 2.78 38.72 -19.65
C GLN A 1231 2.07 37.73 -18.75
N PHE A 1232 0.74 37.78 -18.71
CA PHE A 1232 -0.12 36.81 -18.04
C PHE A 1232 -1.57 36.95 -18.50
N THR A 1233 -2.37 35.92 -18.22
CA THR A 1233 -3.82 35.88 -18.43
C THR A 1233 -4.51 35.71 -17.07
N ALA A 1234 -5.71 36.27 -16.91
CA ALA A 1234 -6.56 36.10 -15.75
C ALA A 1234 -7.99 35.79 -16.17
N GLU A 1235 -8.74 35.09 -15.30
CA GLU A 1235 -10.19 34.90 -15.46
C GLU A 1235 -10.93 35.53 -14.28
N ASP A 1236 -11.93 36.37 -14.57
CA ASP A 1236 -12.81 36.94 -13.56
C ASP A 1236 -14.15 37.41 -14.17
N THR A 1237 -15.24 37.23 -13.42
CA THR A 1237 -16.61 37.54 -13.86
C THR A 1237 -17.26 38.70 -13.12
N ALA A 1238 -16.55 39.39 -12.20
CA ALA A 1238 -17.18 40.38 -11.33
C ALA A 1238 -17.64 41.64 -12.06
N PHE A 1239 -16.92 42.05 -13.11
CA PHE A 1239 -17.29 43.19 -13.95
C PHE A 1239 -17.38 42.73 -15.39
N THR A 1240 -18.53 42.95 -16.03
CA THR A 1240 -18.80 42.58 -17.43
C THR A 1240 -18.83 43.77 -18.37
N SER A 1241 -18.93 45.00 -17.85
CA SER A 1241 -18.82 46.25 -18.60
C SER A 1241 -18.25 47.38 -17.75
N GLY A 1242 -17.77 48.45 -18.37
CA GLY A 1242 -17.42 49.68 -17.66
C GLY A 1242 -16.43 50.56 -18.43
N LYS A 1243 -16.11 51.72 -17.85
CA LYS A 1243 -15.23 52.74 -18.42
C LYS A 1243 -13.74 52.34 -18.35
N ILE A 1244 -12.88 53.08 -19.04
CA ILE A 1244 -11.41 52.99 -18.88
C ILE A 1244 -10.88 54.14 -18.04
N GLY A 1245 -9.67 54.02 -17.54
CA GLY A 1245 -9.05 55.14 -16.85
C GLY A 1245 -7.55 54.99 -16.62
N ALA A 1246 -6.98 56.05 -16.06
CA ALA A 1246 -5.61 56.15 -15.61
C ALA A 1246 -5.58 56.35 -14.09
N ARG A 1247 -4.59 55.76 -13.43
CA ARG A 1247 -4.40 55.83 -11.99
C ARG A 1247 -2.99 56.28 -11.65
N THR A 1248 -2.91 57.20 -10.68
CA THR A 1248 -1.67 57.56 -9.98
C THR A 1248 -1.89 57.43 -8.47
N TYR A 1249 -0.80 57.41 -7.68
CA TYR A 1249 -0.90 57.29 -6.24
C TYR A 1249 0.18 58.02 -5.48
N ALA A 1250 -0.25 58.58 -4.34
CA ALA A 1250 0.58 59.39 -3.47
C ALA A 1250 1.36 60.45 -4.27
N SER A 1251 2.62 60.69 -3.94
CA SER A 1251 3.46 61.69 -4.61
C SER A 1251 3.99 61.26 -5.99
N THR A 1252 3.55 60.14 -6.56
CA THR A 1252 4.06 59.67 -7.85
C THR A 1252 3.37 60.34 -9.02
N LYS A 1253 4.22 60.89 -9.90
CA LYS A 1253 3.80 61.43 -11.19
C LYS A 1253 3.91 60.34 -12.24
N ALA A 1254 2.93 60.25 -13.12
CA ALA A 1254 2.99 59.38 -14.28
C ALA A 1254 2.47 60.09 -15.52
N TYR A 1255 2.94 59.64 -16.68
CA TYR A 1255 2.56 60.15 -17.97
C TYR A 1255 1.89 59.04 -18.77
N PHE A 1256 0.78 59.39 -19.41
CA PHE A 1256 -0.02 58.52 -20.26
C PHE A 1256 -0.10 59.16 -21.64
N ASP A 1257 0.12 58.36 -22.66
CA ASP A 1257 0.13 58.80 -24.06
C ASP A 1257 -0.42 57.70 -24.97
N ASP A 1258 -0.82 58.06 -26.19
CA ASP A 1258 -1.42 57.14 -27.18
C ASP A 1258 -2.47 56.18 -26.58
N VAL A 1259 -3.40 56.70 -25.78
CA VAL A 1259 -4.45 55.86 -25.19
C VAL A 1259 -5.47 55.53 -26.26
N SER A 1260 -5.54 54.26 -26.62
CA SER A 1260 -6.46 53.72 -27.63
C SER A 1260 -7.38 52.68 -27.00
N VAL A 1261 -8.66 52.75 -27.34
CA VAL A 1261 -9.63 51.69 -27.03
C VAL A 1261 -10.26 51.22 -28.31
N THR A 1262 -10.18 49.91 -28.55
CA THR A 1262 -10.78 49.25 -29.71
C THR A 1262 -11.71 48.14 -29.29
N ARG A 1263 -12.69 47.81 -30.13
CA ARG A 1263 -13.66 46.74 -29.95
C ARG A 1263 -13.76 45.87 -31.19
#